data_AF-A0A1F7Z318-F1
#
_entry.id   AF-A0A1F7Z318-F1
#
_cell.length_a   1.000
_cell.length_b   1.000
_cell.length_c   1.000
_cell.angle_alpha   90.00
_cell.angle_beta   90.00
_cell.angle_gamma   90.00
#
_symmetry.space_group_name_H-M   'P 1'
#
loop_
_entity.id
_entity.type
_entity.pdbx_description
1 polymer ?
#
loop_
_entity_poly.entity_id
_entity_poly.type
_entity_poly.pdbx_seq_one_letter_code
_entity_poly.pdbx_strand_id
1 'polypeptide(L)'
;MPERSKGKEHKEIIHIPVEELAKDNPQIETPNPTSYDDMVTSFAPGLFDSIKVARVDFVEQGQMVSRWGIVDGNSKTKFAYDHGKEHGITELECYDATQELLRNPRIADRPGIKKNSLSINEYLRAVIPPTREHRDIAARRIAGHITQGWDGLVGQDISREFTASAALSLLNDPRISTSTEFLLARSISKLDTIISNETEEKRQIIQQALVEMNYILQESQLRPGAVYKEIFILVASKDPMIGGAKQALHQMHGVLNLPAFQSKLDELGQRDIATQKITQDKLANLALETMSRLEKGNQDPSLIPTILLDQNLTLEETSEVISSEQVAIRYDEVRQAKRRKDITQSYSELKGSASISDLELELISRFSEINLKREQFKDVAKVIHKTSTTVNNVTNLLLHIESEQDSLTERGVKQTTLDKVGEVLSDNLQNLAASQSHHQLRLRENELNTAYQESLEAIQRDRVIVKTQAQIDSLIRPRLANSFRPEVTAALEKRTFLYLMAHTGEEINNIVPQLIDLDIDLLVRVVDGSVTLQHAKNLQNGRNSEWPLPTELPRKEIPAEIAEIQNLKLSEALNNLIDVMQFIELNPDYLTVENKEKGWQTIVALVKIVHGHPDAKRMIEDYDSLLKKVIRLQEQLTIKRD
;
A
#
# COMPACT_ATOMS: atom_id res chain seq x y z
N MET A 1 43.56 -52.34 14.39
CA MET A 1 42.42 -52.07 13.49
C MET A 1 42.91 -51.09 12.43
N PRO A 2 42.73 -51.38 11.14
CA PRO A 2 43.31 -50.57 10.08
C PRO A 2 42.53 -49.27 9.86
N GLU A 3 43.29 -48.21 9.58
CA GLU A 3 42.82 -46.94 9.02
C GLU A 3 42.03 -47.21 7.74
N ARG A 4 40.75 -46.83 7.72
CA ARG A 4 40.04 -46.62 6.47
C ARG A 4 40.63 -45.37 5.82
N SER A 5 41.59 -45.58 4.93
CA SER A 5 41.95 -44.65 3.87
C SER A 5 40.66 -44.13 3.22
N LYS A 6 40.27 -42.88 3.54
CA LYS A 6 39.32 -42.14 2.72
C LYS A 6 39.95 -42.08 1.33
N GLY A 7 39.34 -42.77 0.37
CA GLY A 7 39.78 -42.75 -1.02
C GLY A 7 39.92 -41.30 -1.45
N LYS A 8 41.12 -40.90 -1.87
CA LYS A 8 41.29 -39.70 -2.68
C LYS A 8 40.48 -39.94 -3.94
N GLU A 9 39.36 -39.24 -4.11
CA GLU A 9 38.70 -39.18 -5.41
C GLU A 9 39.77 -38.74 -6.43
N HIS A 10 40.02 -39.58 -7.44
CA HIS A 10 40.91 -39.21 -8.53
C HIS A 10 40.28 -38.01 -9.25
N LYS A 11 40.80 -36.81 -8.98
CA LYS A 11 40.50 -35.61 -9.75
C LYS A 11 41.17 -35.77 -11.11
N GLU A 12 40.38 -35.84 -12.18
CA GLU A 12 40.91 -35.86 -13.55
C GLU A 12 41.39 -34.45 -13.90
N ILE A 13 42.71 -34.27 -13.97
CA ILE A 13 43.35 -33.01 -14.37
C ILE A 13 43.56 -33.05 -15.88
N ILE A 14 43.07 -32.03 -16.56
CA ILE A 14 43.19 -31.81 -18.00
C ILE A 14 43.91 -30.48 -18.24
N HIS A 15 44.59 -30.37 -19.38
CA HIS A 15 45.24 -29.13 -19.80
C HIS A 15 44.43 -28.53 -20.94
N ILE A 16 43.94 -27.30 -20.76
CA ILE A 16 43.13 -26.59 -21.75
C ILE A 16 43.88 -25.35 -22.21
N PRO A 17 43.98 -25.09 -23.52
CA PRO A 17 44.54 -23.83 -24.03
C PRO A 17 43.83 -22.61 -23.45
N VAL A 18 44.59 -21.62 -23.00
CA VAL A 18 44.05 -20.39 -22.38
C VAL A 18 43.08 -19.67 -23.32
N GLU A 19 43.44 -19.58 -24.59
CA GLU A 19 42.65 -18.90 -25.64
C GLU A 19 41.32 -19.64 -25.91
N GLU A 20 41.31 -20.98 -25.84
CA GLU A 20 40.08 -21.78 -25.96
C GLU A 20 39.16 -21.53 -24.78
N LEU A 21 39.71 -21.59 -23.56
CA LEU A 21 38.94 -21.42 -22.33
C LEU A 21 38.37 -20.00 -22.20
N ALA A 22 39.15 -18.97 -22.59
CA ALA A 22 38.70 -17.58 -22.59
C ALA A 22 37.61 -17.30 -23.62
N LYS A 23 37.73 -17.88 -24.83
CA LYS A 23 36.73 -17.77 -25.89
C LYS A 23 35.38 -18.34 -25.45
N ASP A 24 35.40 -19.48 -24.77
CA ASP A 24 34.17 -20.18 -24.35
C ASP A 24 33.57 -19.60 -23.06
N ASN A 25 34.32 -18.78 -22.30
CA ASN A 25 33.89 -18.23 -21.01
C ASN A 25 34.12 -16.71 -20.93
N PRO A 26 33.28 -15.89 -21.57
CA PRO A 26 33.42 -14.43 -21.53
C PRO A 26 33.29 -13.82 -20.13
N GLN A 27 32.79 -14.56 -19.13
CA GLN A 27 32.64 -14.09 -17.74
C GLN A 27 33.96 -13.86 -17.03
N ILE A 28 35.07 -14.35 -17.59
CA ILE A 28 36.42 -14.05 -17.09
C ILE A 28 36.71 -12.54 -17.11
N GLU A 29 36.04 -11.76 -17.97
CA GLU A 29 36.18 -10.31 -18.04
C GLU A 29 35.67 -9.58 -16.79
N THR A 30 34.98 -10.28 -15.89
CA THR A 30 34.66 -9.79 -14.55
C THR A 30 35.43 -10.61 -13.51
N PRO A 31 36.75 -10.44 -13.36
CA PRO A 31 37.51 -11.15 -12.34
C PRO A 31 37.14 -10.63 -10.93
N ASN A 32 37.42 -11.41 -9.89
CA ASN A 32 37.41 -10.86 -8.53
C ASN A 32 38.62 -9.92 -8.40
N PRO A 33 38.42 -8.62 -8.11
CA PRO A 33 39.50 -7.64 -8.11
C PRO A 33 40.63 -8.02 -7.16
N THR A 34 40.30 -8.43 -5.93
CA THR A 34 41.29 -8.82 -4.92
C THR A 34 42.12 -10.01 -5.39
N SER A 35 41.48 -11.11 -5.83
CA SER A 35 42.21 -12.28 -6.32
C SER A 35 43.05 -11.98 -7.57
N TYR A 36 42.58 -11.09 -8.44
CA TYR A 36 43.30 -10.71 -9.65
C TYR A 36 44.53 -9.85 -9.32
N ASP A 37 44.39 -8.86 -8.45
CA ASP A 37 45.50 -7.99 -8.01
C ASP A 37 46.59 -8.78 -7.27
N ASP A 38 46.20 -9.76 -6.45
CA ASP A 38 47.12 -10.68 -5.77
C ASP A 38 47.95 -11.50 -6.77
N MET A 39 47.31 -11.96 -7.85
CA MET A 39 47.99 -12.68 -8.94
C MET A 39 48.95 -11.75 -9.69
N VAL A 40 48.52 -10.54 -10.08
CA VAL A 40 49.39 -9.56 -10.74
C VAL A 40 50.64 -9.25 -9.90
N THR A 41 50.50 -9.19 -8.59
CA THR A 41 51.60 -8.86 -7.67
C THR A 41 52.56 -10.03 -7.44
N SER A 42 52.06 -11.27 -7.41
CA SER A 42 52.84 -12.42 -6.90
C SER A 42 52.46 -13.77 -7.53
N PHE A 43 52.19 -13.80 -8.84
CA PHE A 43 51.80 -15.04 -9.51
C PHE A 43 52.87 -16.13 -9.44
N ALA A 44 52.50 -17.30 -8.90
CA ALA A 44 53.22 -18.55 -9.15
C ALA A 44 52.21 -19.68 -9.49
N PRO A 45 52.44 -20.48 -10.55
CA PRO A 45 51.49 -21.48 -11.03
C PRO A 45 50.97 -22.47 -9.97
N GLY A 46 51.80 -22.80 -8.97
CA GLY A 46 51.46 -23.74 -7.89
C GLY A 46 50.91 -23.11 -6.60
N LEU A 47 50.75 -21.79 -6.54
CA LEU A 47 50.19 -21.10 -5.36
C LEU A 47 48.65 -21.04 -5.38
N PHE A 48 48.02 -21.30 -6.53
CA PHE A 48 46.58 -21.17 -6.72
C PHE A 48 45.97 -22.50 -7.14
N ASP A 49 44.79 -22.80 -6.61
CA ASP A 49 44.03 -24.00 -6.95
C ASP A 49 43.83 -24.16 -8.47
N SER A 50 43.70 -25.42 -8.93
CA SER A 50 43.37 -25.72 -10.33
C SER A 50 41.98 -25.18 -10.67
N ILE A 51 41.80 -24.73 -11.92
CA ILE A 51 40.54 -24.17 -12.38
C ILE A 51 39.51 -25.30 -12.45
N LYS A 52 38.32 -25.10 -11.90
CA LYS A 52 37.24 -26.10 -11.95
C LYS A 52 36.43 -25.87 -13.22
N VAL A 53 36.41 -26.86 -14.11
CA VAL A 53 35.65 -26.81 -15.37
C VAL A 53 34.63 -27.93 -15.46
N ALA A 54 33.64 -27.78 -16.31
CA ALA A 54 32.69 -28.83 -16.66
C ALA A 54 32.38 -28.80 -18.15
N ARG A 55 32.04 -29.95 -18.73
CA ARG A 55 31.49 -30.02 -20.08
C ARG A 55 30.04 -29.56 -20.05
N VAL A 56 29.70 -28.59 -20.89
CA VAL A 56 28.38 -27.97 -20.96
C VAL A 56 27.89 -28.01 -22.40
N ASP A 57 26.66 -28.47 -22.59
CA ASP A 57 26.04 -28.53 -23.91
C ASP A 57 25.33 -27.21 -24.24
N PHE A 58 25.76 -26.58 -25.33
CA PHE A 58 25.16 -25.40 -25.92
C PHE A 58 24.43 -25.76 -27.21
N VAL A 59 23.42 -24.97 -27.58
CA VAL A 59 22.73 -25.11 -28.86
C VAL A 59 23.18 -23.98 -29.79
N GLU A 60 23.98 -24.32 -30.79
CA GLU A 60 24.49 -23.38 -31.78
C GLU A 60 24.02 -23.75 -33.19
N GLN A 61 23.33 -22.81 -33.86
CA GLN A 61 22.79 -23.00 -35.22
C GLN A 61 21.94 -24.28 -35.36
N GLY A 62 21.20 -24.63 -34.30
CA GLY A 62 20.38 -25.85 -34.23
C GLY A 62 21.16 -27.14 -33.97
N GLN A 63 22.47 -27.09 -33.71
CA GLN A 63 23.31 -28.23 -33.36
C GLN A 63 23.77 -28.15 -31.90
N MET A 64 23.85 -29.32 -31.25
CA MET A 64 24.37 -29.41 -29.89
C MET A 64 25.89 -29.47 -29.92
N VAL A 65 26.54 -28.53 -29.24
CA VAL A 65 28.00 -28.41 -29.15
C VAL A 65 28.40 -28.42 -27.68
N SER A 66 29.30 -29.33 -27.30
CA SER A 66 29.80 -29.42 -25.93
C SER A 66 31.08 -28.60 -25.79
N ARG A 67 31.14 -27.73 -24.78
CA ARG A 67 32.28 -26.83 -24.49
C ARG A 67 32.68 -26.90 -23.03
N TRP A 68 33.87 -26.38 -22.73
CA TRP A 68 34.32 -26.23 -21.35
C TRP A 68 33.76 -24.96 -20.72
N GLY A 69 32.88 -25.13 -19.74
CA GLY A 69 32.40 -24.05 -18.87
C GLY A 69 33.23 -23.96 -17.59
N ILE A 70 33.66 -22.75 -17.21
CA ILE A 70 34.35 -22.49 -15.94
C ILE A 70 33.32 -22.47 -14.81
N VAL A 71 33.44 -23.43 -13.90
CA VAL A 71 32.66 -23.50 -12.66
C VAL A 71 33.29 -22.61 -11.60
N ASP A 72 34.62 -22.63 -11.50
CA ASP A 72 35.40 -21.79 -10.59
C ASP A 72 36.81 -21.54 -11.17
N GLY A 73 37.41 -20.40 -10.84
CA GLY A 73 38.73 -20.00 -11.34
C GLY A 73 38.72 -18.89 -12.40
N ASN A 74 37.61 -18.16 -12.58
CA ASN A 74 37.48 -17.07 -13.56
C ASN A 74 38.62 -16.03 -13.46
N SER A 75 39.03 -15.63 -12.26
CA SER A 75 40.11 -14.66 -12.07
C SER A 75 41.47 -15.20 -12.53
N LYS A 76 41.76 -16.49 -12.27
CA LYS A 76 43.00 -17.16 -12.70
C LYS A 76 43.04 -17.31 -14.22
N THR A 77 41.90 -17.67 -14.82
CA THR A 77 41.78 -17.71 -16.29
C THR A 77 41.98 -16.32 -16.90
N LYS A 78 41.38 -15.27 -16.32
CA LYS A 78 41.55 -13.89 -16.79
C LYS A 78 43.01 -13.45 -16.70
N PHE A 79 43.66 -13.69 -15.56
CA PHE A 79 45.07 -13.37 -15.40
C PHE A 79 45.95 -14.09 -16.44
N ALA A 80 45.74 -15.39 -16.64
CA ALA A 80 46.47 -16.15 -17.64
C ALA A 80 46.17 -15.69 -19.08
N TYR A 81 44.96 -15.23 -19.36
CA TYR A 81 44.61 -14.66 -20.66
C TYR A 81 45.32 -13.32 -20.92
N ASP A 82 45.34 -12.44 -19.91
CA ASP A 82 45.94 -11.10 -20.03
C ASP A 82 47.48 -11.15 -20.02
N HIS A 83 48.06 -11.99 -19.17
CA HIS A 83 49.50 -12.02 -18.88
C HIS A 83 50.21 -13.33 -19.31
N GLY A 84 49.48 -14.35 -19.74
CA GLY A 84 50.05 -15.68 -19.99
C GLY A 84 51.16 -15.68 -21.03
N LYS A 85 51.08 -14.83 -22.06
CA LYS A 85 52.15 -14.68 -23.06
C LYS A 85 53.46 -14.17 -22.45
N GLU A 86 53.37 -13.25 -21.48
CA GLU A 86 54.52 -12.69 -20.77
C GLU A 86 55.16 -13.72 -19.82
N HIS A 87 54.33 -14.61 -19.26
CA HIS A 87 54.75 -15.64 -18.30
C HIS A 87 54.93 -17.05 -18.90
N GLY A 88 54.82 -17.22 -20.22
CA GLY A 88 54.94 -18.51 -20.89
C GLY A 88 53.80 -19.51 -20.60
N ILE A 89 52.63 -19.01 -20.17
CA ILE A 89 51.42 -19.78 -19.87
C ILE A 89 50.56 -19.85 -21.13
N THR A 90 50.58 -20.98 -21.83
CA THR A 90 49.74 -21.22 -23.01
C THR A 90 48.56 -22.15 -22.71
N GLU A 91 48.66 -22.94 -21.64
CA GLU A 91 47.66 -23.90 -21.20
C GLU A 91 47.48 -23.79 -19.68
N LEU A 92 46.30 -24.16 -19.19
CA LEU A 92 45.95 -24.15 -17.78
C LEU A 92 45.61 -25.56 -17.29
N GLU A 93 46.11 -25.89 -16.10
CA GLU A 93 45.68 -27.08 -15.36
C GLU A 93 44.24 -26.88 -14.84
N CYS A 94 43.33 -27.67 -15.39
CA CYS A 94 41.91 -27.65 -15.08
C CYS A 94 41.48 -29.00 -14.49
N TYR A 95 40.59 -28.97 -13.49
CA TYR A 95 39.93 -30.14 -12.95
C TYR A 95 38.57 -30.33 -13.64
N ASP A 96 38.37 -31.47 -14.32
CA ASP A 96 37.07 -31.83 -14.90
C ASP A 96 36.12 -32.30 -13.78
N ALA A 97 35.19 -31.42 -13.42
CA ALA A 97 34.18 -31.66 -12.41
C ALA A 97 32.86 -32.20 -12.97
N THR A 98 32.75 -32.50 -14.26
CA THR A 98 31.48 -32.83 -14.93
C THR A 98 30.74 -33.97 -14.22
N GLN A 99 31.43 -35.07 -13.92
CA GLN A 99 30.82 -36.24 -13.27
C GLN A 99 30.50 -35.99 -11.80
N GLU A 100 31.28 -35.16 -11.10
CA GLU A 100 30.98 -34.73 -9.72
C GLU A 100 29.67 -33.93 -9.69
N LEU A 101 29.53 -32.98 -10.61
CA LEU A 101 28.37 -32.08 -10.70
C LEU A 101 27.11 -32.83 -11.15
N LEU A 102 27.22 -33.77 -12.09
CA LEU A 102 26.10 -34.63 -12.52
C LEU A 102 25.61 -35.60 -11.43
N ARG A 103 26.45 -35.92 -10.45
CA ARG A 103 26.07 -36.72 -9.27
C ARG A 103 25.46 -35.86 -8.16
N ASN A 104 25.62 -34.54 -8.23
CA ASN A 104 25.11 -33.64 -7.21
C ASN A 104 23.61 -33.37 -7.43
N PRO A 105 22.71 -33.81 -6.53
CA PRO A 105 21.27 -33.65 -6.69
C PRO A 105 20.80 -32.19 -6.61
N ARG A 106 21.63 -31.26 -6.12
CA ARG A 106 21.34 -29.82 -6.18
C ARG A 106 21.49 -29.27 -7.60
N ILE A 107 22.36 -29.91 -8.40
CA ILE A 107 22.76 -29.42 -9.72
C ILE A 107 22.01 -30.17 -10.81
N ALA A 108 21.95 -31.50 -10.73
CA ALA A 108 21.27 -32.34 -11.71
C ALA A 108 19.97 -32.95 -11.15
N ASP A 109 18.85 -32.71 -11.85
CA ASP A 109 17.50 -33.14 -11.42
C ASP A 109 17.28 -34.67 -11.49
N ARG A 110 18.15 -35.40 -12.21
CA ARG A 110 18.06 -36.86 -12.40
C ARG A 110 19.42 -37.56 -12.21
N PRO A 111 19.90 -37.71 -10.97
CA PRO A 111 21.12 -38.49 -10.71
C PRO A 111 20.91 -39.95 -11.14
N GLY A 112 21.64 -40.40 -12.17
CA GLY A 112 21.61 -41.80 -12.64
C GLY A 112 21.41 -42.00 -14.16
N ILE A 113 21.04 -40.97 -14.91
CA ILE A 113 21.11 -41.02 -16.39
C ILE A 113 22.59 -40.87 -16.78
N LYS A 114 23.10 -41.76 -17.67
CA LYS A 114 24.47 -41.64 -18.21
C LYS A 114 24.59 -40.40 -19.10
N LYS A 115 24.79 -39.24 -18.49
CA LYS A 115 25.17 -37.99 -19.16
C LYS A 115 26.69 -37.78 -19.03
N ASN A 116 27.27 -37.14 -20.05
CA ASN A 116 28.70 -36.80 -20.08
C ASN A 116 28.94 -35.29 -20.09
N SER A 117 27.88 -34.50 -19.92
CA SER A 117 27.83 -33.04 -20.03
C SER A 117 26.64 -32.52 -19.22
N LEU A 118 26.78 -31.30 -18.71
CA LEU A 118 25.71 -30.53 -18.07
C LEU A 118 24.87 -29.84 -19.14
N SER A 119 23.56 -29.80 -18.95
CA SER A 119 22.72 -28.80 -19.61
C SER A 119 23.03 -27.40 -19.09
N ILE A 120 22.64 -26.36 -19.83
CA ILE A 120 22.83 -24.97 -19.41
C ILE A 120 22.21 -24.68 -18.04
N ASN A 121 21.02 -25.23 -17.76
CA ASN A 121 20.39 -25.05 -16.46
C ASN A 121 21.22 -25.67 -15.32
N GLU A 122 21.68 -26.92 -15.52
CA GLU A 122 22.56 -27.60 -14.57
C GLU A 122 23.88 -26.79 -14.38
N TYR A 123 24.44 -26.23 -15.46
CA TYR A 123 25.63 -25.38 -15.38
C TYR A 123 25.39 -24.07 -14.60
N LEU A 124 24.27 -23.38 -14.83
CA LEU A 124 23.92 -22.16 -14.08
C LEU A 124 23.83 -22.44 -12.57
N ARG A 125 23.20 -23.54 -12.17
CA ARG A 125 23.16 -23.97 -10.76
C ARG A 125 24.54 -24.31 -10.18
N ALA A 126 25.47 -24.76 -11.01
CA ALA A 126 26.84 -25.06 -10.61
C ALA A 126 27.69 -23.79 -10.34
N VAL A 127 27.53 -22.74 -11.15
CA VAL A 127 28.33 -21.50 -11.04
C VAL A 127 27.83 -20.52 -9.97
N ILE A 128 26.56 -20.62 -9.54
CA ILE A 128 25.97 -19.68 -8.56
C ILE A 128 26.68 -19.71 -7.20
N PRO A 129 26.91 -20.86 -6.53
CA PRO A 129 27.57 -20.86 -5.23
C PRO A 129 28.96 -20.20 -5.22
N PRO A 130 29.92 -20.57 -6.10
CA PRO A 130 31.23 -19.92 -6.09
C PRO A 130 31.13 -18.44 -6.48
N THR A 131 30.21 -18.09 -7.37
CA THR A 131 29.97 -16.67 -7.71
C THR A 131 29.46 -15.86 -6.51
N ARG A 132 28.58 -16.44 -5.69
CA ARG A 132 28.00 -15.79 -4.50
C ARG A 132 29.05 -15.52 -3.41
N GLU A 133 30.11 -16.32 -3.33
CA GLU A 133 31.22 -16.08 -2.40
C GLU A 133 31.93 -14.75 -2.70
N HIS A 134 31.90 -14.31 -3.96
CA HIS A 134 32.40 -13.01 -4.43
C HIS A 134 31.25 -12.00 -4.61
N ARG A 135 30.68 -11.56 -3.49
CA ARG A 135 29.47 -10.70 -3.46
C ARG A 135 29.57 -9.41 -4.29
N ASP A 136 30.77 -8.87 -4.43
CA ASP A 136 31.10 -7.65 -5.16
C ASP A 136 30.87 -7.75 -6.67
N ILE A 137 31.04 -8.94 -7.25
CA ILE A 137 30.89 -9.19 -8.70
C ILE A 137 29.73 -10.14 -9.03
N ALA A 138 29.08 -10.70 -8.01
CA ALA A 138 28.13 -11.78 -8.16
C ALA A 138 26.96 -11.43 -9.10
N ALA A 139 26.38 -10.24 -8.94
CA ALA A 139 25.25 -9.81 -9.76
C ALA A 139 25.63 -9.68 -11.25
N ARG A 140 26.80 -9.10 -11.54
CA ARG A 140 27.32 -8.91 -12.90
C ARG A 140 27.62 -10.25 -13.57
N ARG A 141 28.33 -11.15 -12.87
CA ARG A 141 28.63 -12.51 -13.38
C ARG A 141 27.38 -13.33 -13.63
N ILE A 142 26.42 -13.33 -12.71
CA ILE A 142 25.15 -14.06 -12.89
C ILE A 142 24.38 -13.50 -14.08
N ALA A 143 24.30 -12.18 -14.25
CA ALA A 143 23.67 -11.56 -15.42
C ALA A 143 24.37 -11.99 -16.73
N GLY A 144 25.71 -12.05 -16.75
CA GLY A 144 26.49 -12.54 -17.88
C GLY A 144 26.21 -14.01 -18.22
N HIS A 145 26.25 -14.89 -17.23
CA HIS A 145 25.93 -16.31 -17.39
C HIS A 145 24.50 -16.54 -17.89
N ILE A 146 23.52 -15.83 -17.32
CA ILE A 146 22.13 -15.89 -17.77
C ILE A 146 22.01 -15.45 -19.23
N THR A 147 22.65 -14.35 -19.61
CA THR A 147 22.54 -13.80 -20.98
C THR A 147 23.09 -14.77 -22.03
N GLN A 148 24.22 -15.44 -21.73
CA GLN A 148 24.81 -16.43 -22.64
C GLN A 148 24.06 -17.76 -22.65
N GLY A 149 23.55 -18.17 -21.49
CA GLY A 149 22.81 -19.43 -21.36
C GLY A 149 21.39 -19.36 -21.92
N TRP A 150 20.86 -18.17 -22.17
CA TRP A 150 19.45 -17.98 -22.49
C TRP A 150 18.98 -18.77 -23.72
N ASP A 151 19.74 -18.73 -24.81
CA ASP A 151 19.43 -19.49 -26.04
C ASP A 151 19.33 -21.00 -25.77
N GLY A 152 20.08 -21.53 -24.80
CA GLY A 152 20.00 -22.94 -24.40
C GLY A 152 18.85 -23.25 -23.44
N LEU A 153 18.28 -22.24 -22.77
CA LEU A 153 17.10 -22.40 -21.91
C LEU A 153 15.79 -22.37 -22.72
N VAL A 154 15.67 -21.46 -23.69
CA VAL A 154 14.42 -21.29 -24.47
C VAL A 154 14.51 -21.76 -25.92
N GLY A 155 15.71 -22.02 -26.44
CA GLY A 155 15.94 -22.32 -27.86
C GLY A 155 16.15 -21.05 -28.71
N GLN A 156 16.86 -21.21 -29.83
CA GLN A 156 17.29 -20.08 -30.67
C GLN A 156 16.12 -19.29 -31.25
N ASP A 157 15.04 -19.95 -31.66
CA ASP A 157 13.88 -19.25 -32.24
C ASP A 157 13.18 -18.34 -31.23
N ILE A 158 13.00 -18.80 -29.99
CA ILE A 158 12.39 -18.01 -28.92
C ILE A 158 13.34 -16.92 -28.45
N SER A 159 14.63 -17.24 -28.28
CA SER A 159 15.65 -16.27 -27.81
C SER A 159 15.81 -15.04 -28.72
N ARG A 160 15.40 -15.16 -30.00
CA ARG A 160 15.41 -14.04 -30.94
C ARG A 160 14.31 -13.02 -30.65
N GLU A 161 13.18 -13.48 -30.13
CA GLU A 161 11.99 -12.68 -29.86
C GLU A 161 11.97 -12.25 -28.39
N PHE A 162 12.31 -13.16 -27.48
CA PHE A 162 12.26 -12.99 -26.03
C PHE A 162 13.66 -13.19 -25.47
N THR A 163 14.35 -12.11 -25.10
CA THR A 163 15.74 -12.16 -24.63
C THR A 163 15.85 -12.29 -23.11
N ALA A 164 17.05 -12.59 -22.59
CA ALA A 164 17.31 -12.59 -21.15
C ALA A 164 16.94 -11.26 -20.48
N SER A 165 17.20 -10.13 -21.14
CA SER A 165 16.81 -8.80 -20.65
C SER A 165 15.29 -8.61 -20.61
N ALA A 166 14.56 -9.19 -21.57
CA ALA A 166 13.10 -9.20 -21.58
C ALA A 166 12.54 -10.06 -20.44
N ALA A 167 13.10 -11.25 -20.24
CA ALA A 167 12.75 -12.16 -19.16
C ALA A 167 12.98 -11.51 -17.78
N LEU A 168 14.15 -10.90 -17.56
CA LEU A 168 14.44 -10.18 -16.32
C LEU A 168 13.54 -8.95 -16.13
N SER A 169 13.15 -8.26 -17.21
CA SER A 169 12.17 -7.17 -17.14
C SER A 169 10.80 -7.64 -16.70
N LEU A 170 10.35 -8.79 -17.21
CA LEU A 170 9.10 -9.41 -16.80
C LEU A 170 9.14 -9.86 -15.33
N LEU A 171 10.24 -10.49 -14.90
CA LEU A 171 10.41 -10.94 -13.51
C LEU A 171 10.58 -9.78 -12.52
N ASN A 172 11.08 -8.62 -12.97
CA ASN A 172 11.20 -7.42 -12.14
C ASN A 172 9.90 -6.59 -12.09
N ASP A 173 8.87 -6.95 -12.88
CA ASP A 173 7.56 -6.28 -12.82
C ASP A 173 6.89 -6.52 -11.46
N PRO A 174 6.52 -5.47 -10.69
CA PRO A 174 5.86 -5.61 -9.39
C PRO A 174 4.53 -6.37 -9.42
N ARG A 175 3.90 -6.51 -10.59
CA ARG A 175 2.65 -7.26 -10.79
C ARG A 175 2.90 -8.77 -10.86
N ILE A 176 4.13 -9.21 -11.12
CA ILE A 176 4.52 -10.61 -11.22
C ILE A 176 5.12 -11.06 -9.87
N SER A 177 4.46 -12.01 -9.20
CA SER A 177 4.97 -12.52 -7.93
C SER A 177 6.07 -13.55 -8.16
N THR A 178 7.30 -13.21 -7.81
CA THR A 178 8.49 -14.07 -7.96
C THR A 178 8.88 -14.81 -6.69
N SER A 179 8.10 -14.69 -5.61
CA SER A 179 8.42 -15.23 -4.28
C SER A 179 8.49 -16.76 -4.21
N THR A 180 7.69 -17.47 -5.01
CA THR A 180 7.74 -18.93 -5.13
C THR A 180 7.45 -19.33 -6.57
N GLU A 181 7.90 -20.51 -6.99
CA GLU A 181 7.57 -21.08 -8.30
C GLU A 181 6.06 -21.10 -8.56
N PHE A 182 5.26 -21.55 -7.57
CA PHE A 182 3.81 -21.59 -7.70
C PHE A 182 3.19 -20.20 -7.94
N LEU A 183 3.63 -19.19 -7.20
CA LEU A 183 3.12 -17.82 -7.36
C LEU A 183 3.58 -17.19 -8.68
N LEU A 184 4.78 -17.53 -9.15
CA LEU A 184 5.28 -17.10 -10.44
C LEU A 184 4.47 -17.73 -11.58
N ALA A 185 4.34 -19.05 -11.58
CA ALA A 185 3.55 -19.77 -12.58
C ALA A 185 2.10 -19.26 -12.64
N ARG A 186 1.48 -19.02 -11.47
CA ARG A 186 0.14 -18.42 -11.37
C ARG A 186 0.09 -16.98 -11.87
N SER A 187 1.15 -16.20 -11.70
CA SER A 187 1.20 -14.82 -12.21
C SER A 187 1.33 -14.83 -13.73
N ILE A 188 2.20 -15.67 -14.28
CA ILE A 188 2.41 -15.81 -15.73
C ILE A 188 1.16 -16.37 -16.40
N SER A 189 0.45 -17.32 -15.78
CA SER A 189 -0.77 -17.90 -16.36
C SER A 189 -1.92 -16.90 -16.49
N LYS A 190 -1.87 -15.76 -15.79
CA LYS A 190 -2.85 -14.67 -15.90
C LYS A 190 -2.51 -13.69 -17.04
N LEU A 191 -1.33 -13.79 -17.64
CA LEU A 191 -0.96 -12.97 -18.77
C LEU A 191 -1.65 -13.53 -20.03
N ASP A 192 -2.31 -12.63 -20.75
CA ASP A 192 -2.96 -12.96 -22.02
C ASP A 192 -1.94 -13.47 -23.04
N THR A 193 -0.76 -12.86 -23.10
CA THR A 193 0.42 -13.29 -23.87
C THR A 193 1.72 -12.95 -23.14
N ILE A 194 2.78 -13.74 -23.33
CA ILE A 194 4.14 -13.41 -22.84
C ILE A 194 4.95 -12.73 -23.94
N ILE A 195 4.86 -13.25 -25.16
CA ILE A 195 5.35 -12.59 -26.38
C ILE A 195 4.25 -12.53 -27.46
N SER A 196 4.41 -11.59 -28.40
CA SER A 196 3.51 -11.48 -29.55
C SER A 196 3.52 -12.75 -30.39
N ASN A 197 2.33 -13.20 -30.83
CA ASN A 197 2.13 -14.36 -31.69
C ASN A 197 2.69 -15.70 -31.13
N GLU A 198 2.70 -15.88 -29.80
CA GLU A 198 3.14 -17.14 -29.21
C GLU A 198 2.15 -18.30 -29.46
N THR A 199 2.70 -19.49 -29.66
CA THR A 199 1.96 -20.76 -29.65
C THR A 199 1.92 -21.33 -28.23
N GLU A 200 1.01 -22.29 -27.97
CA GLU A 200 0.96 -22.98 -26.68
C GLU A 200 2.28 -23.68 -26.32
N GLU A 201 2.96 -24.26 -27.31
CA GLU A 201 4.27 -24.88 -27.14
C GLU A 201 5.34 -23.84 -26.75
N LYS A 202 5.40 -22.71 -27.45
CA LYS A 202 6.31 -21.59 -27.10
C LYS A 202 6.03 -21.09 -25.68
N ARG A 203 4.75 -20.94 -25.31
CA ARG A 203 4.35 -20.49 -23.97
C ARG A 203 4.86 -21.45 -22.89
N GLN A 204 4.73 -22.76 -23.07
CA GLN A 204 5.21 -23.75 -22.09
C GLN A 204 6.73 -23.68 -21.90
N ILE A 205 7.49 -23.56 -22.99
CA ILE A 205 8.96 -23.42 -22.95
C ILE A 205 9.35 -22.13 -22.21
N ILE A 206 8.71 -21.00 -22.54
CA ILE A 206 8.97 -19.71 -21.89
C ILE A 206 8.63 -19.76 -20.40
N GLN A 207 7.49 -20.33 -20.03
CA GLN A 207 7.09 -20.49 -18.62
C GLN A 207 8.10 -21.30 -17.83
N GLN A 208 8.53 -22.44 -18.37
CA GLN A 208 9.55 -23.27 -17.73
C GLN A 208 10.86 -22.50 -17.58
N ALA A 209 11.33 -21.82 -18.63
CA ALA A 209 12.56 -21.03 -18.56
C ALA A 209 12.49 -19.86 -17.57
N LEU A 210 11.34 -19.19 -17.44
CA LEU A 210 11.12 -18.14 -16.44
C LEU A 210 11.15 -18.68 -15.02
N VAL A 211 10.57 -19.87 -14.79
CA VAL A 211 10.65 -20.57 -13.49
C VAL A 211 12.10 -20.91 -13.15
N GLU A 212 12.84 -21.49 -14.09
CA GLU A 212 14.25 -21.83 -13.90
C GLU A 212 15.12 -20.59 -13.66
N MET A 213 14.90 -19.52 -14.43
CA MET A 213 15.58 -18.24 -14.20
C MET A 213 15.26 -17.68 -12.81
N ASN A 214 13.99 -17.71 -12.39
CA ASN A 214 13.62 -17.24 -11.06
C ASN A 214 14.27 -18.10 -9.96
N TYR A 215 14.34 -19.41 -10.14
CA TYR A 215 15.05 -20.31 -9.24
C TYR A 215 16.53 -19.95 -9.11
N ILE A 216 17.22 -19.73 -10.24
CA ILE A 216 18.61 -19.26 -10.30
C ILE A 216 18.80 -17.95 -9.52
N LEU A 217 17.89 -16.99 -9.72
CA LEU A 217 17.93 -15.71 -9.01
C LEU A 217 17.72 -15.89 -7.49
N GLN A 218 16.80 -16.76 -7.08
CA GLN A 218 16.57 -17.05 -5.66
C GLN A 218 17.75 -17.77 -5.02
N GLU A 219 18.36 -18.76 -5.69
CA GLU A 219 19.55 -19.46 -5.20
C GLU A 219 20.74 -18.52 -4.98
N SER A 220 20.85 -17.47 -5.80
CA SER A 220 21.93 -16.47 -5.68
C SER A 220 21.91 -15.71 -4.35
N GLN A 221 20.75 -15.63 -3.68
CA GLN A 221 20.53 -14.82 -2.46
C GLN A 221 20.92 -13.34 -2.61
N LEU A 222 20.97 -12.84 -3.86
CA LEU A 222 21.21 -11.43 -4.13
C LEU A 222 19.97 -10.59 -3.82
N ARG A 223 20.16 -9.27 -3.72
CA ARG A 223 19.03 -8.35 -3.62
C ARG A 223 18.12 -8.51 -4.86
N PRO A 224 16.78 -8.52 -4.71
CA PRO A 224 15.85 -8.88 -5.79
C PRO A 224 16.05 -8.18 -7.14
N GLY A 225 16.52 -6.92 -7.15
CA GLY A 225 16.77 -6.15 -8.39
C GLY A 225 18.23 -6.08 -8.84
N ALA A 226 19.19 -6.73 -8.15
CA ALA A 226 20.61 -6.54 -8.43
C ALA A 226 21.03 -7.11 -9.80
N VAL A 227 20.62 -8.33 -10.12
CA VAL A 227 20.92 -8.97 -11.41
C VAL A 227 20.19 -8.25 -12.56
N TYR A 228 18.95 -7.80 -12.32
CA TYR A 228 18.20 -6.97 -13.25
C TYR A 228 18.93 -5.67 -13.57
N LYS A 229 19.49 -4.98 -12.58
CA LYS A 229 20.25 -3.75 -12.83
C LYS A 229 21.52 -4.05 -13.64
N GLU A 230 22.28 -5.07 -13.26
CA GLU A 230 23.54 -5.41 -13.92
C GLU A 230 23.37 -5.85 -15.38
N ILE A 231 22.30 -6.55 -15.75
CA ILE A 231 22.10 -6.90 -17.17
C ILE A 231 21.98 -5.64 -18.04
N PHE A 232 21.33 -4.59 -17.54
CA PHE A 232 21.18 -3.34 -18.28
C PHE A 232 22.45 -2.47 -18.25
N ILE A 233 23.31 -2.62 -17.24
CA ILE A 233 24.66 -2.06 -17.26
C ILE A 233 25.52 -2.76 -18.33
N LEU A 234 25.44 -4.09 -18.44
CA LEU A 234 26.14 -4.85 -19.48
C LEU A 234 25.67 -4.49 -20.89
N VAL A 235 24.35 -4.35 -21.07
CA VAL A 235 23.75 -3.90 -22.33
C VAL A 235 24.17 -2.45 -22.66
N ALA A 236 24.14 -1.54 -21.67
CA ALA A 236 24.56 -0.14 -21.85
C ALA A 236 26.03 -0.02 -22.27
N SER A 237 26.92 -0.73 -21.58
CA SER A 237 28.36 -0.73 -21.85
C SER A 237 28.75 -1.53 -23.10
N LYS A 238 27.79 -2.26 -23.71
CA LYS A 238 28.03 -3.17 -24.84
C LYS A 238 29.14 -4.16 -24.50
N ASP A 239 29.06 -4.72 -23.30
CA ASP A 239 30.12 -5.51 -22.68
C ASP A 239 30.47 -6.75 -23.55
N PRO A 240 31.76 -7.05 -23.78
CA PRO A 240 32.17 -8.27 -24.47
C PRO A 240 31.61 -9.55 -23.85
N MET A 241 31.36 -9.56 -22.53
CA MET A 241 30.78 -10.69 -21.81
C MET A 241 29.40 -11.08 -22.36
N ILE A 242 28.62 -10.12 -22.84
CA ILE A 242 27.34 -10.43 -23.48
C ILE A 242 27.47 -10.58 -25.00
N GLY A 243 28.65 -10.50 -25.61
CA GLY A 243 28.82 -10.55 -27.07
C GLY A 243 28.80 -9.18 -27.75
N GLY A 244 29.03 -8.10 -26.99
CA GLY A 244 29.28 -6.77 -27.52
C GLY A 244 28.05 -6.04 -28.07
N ALA A 245 28.31 -5.05 -28.94
CA ALA A 245 27.28 -4.14 -29.46
C ALA A 245 26.12 -4.84 -30.18
N LYS A 246 26.41 -5.91 -30.94
CA LYS A 246 25.38 -6.67 -31.66
C LYS A 246 24.42 -7.35 -30.70
N GLN A 247 24.94 -8.00 -29.65
CA GLN A 247 24.07 -8.63 -28.66
C GLN A 247 23.35 -7.59 -27.79
N ALA A 248 23.99 -6.46 -27.45
CA ALA A 248 23.30 -5.38 -26.73
C ALA A 248 22.05 -4.89 -27.47
N LEU A 249 22.14 -4.70 -28.79
CA LEU A 249 21.00 -4.35 -29.63
C LEU A 249 19.95 -5.47 -29.65
N HIS A 250 20.40 -6.72 -29.78
CA HIS A 250 19.53 -7.89 -29.71
C HIS A 250 18.73 -7.95 -28.39
N GLN A 251 19.40 -7.75 -27.25
CA GLN A 251 18.78 -7.71 -25.93
C GLN A 251 17.68 -6.65 -25.85
N MET A 252 17.93 -5.45 -26.37
CA MET A 252 16.94 -4.37 -26.39
C MET A 252 15.77 -4.67 -27.31
N HIS A 253 15.98 -5.30 -28.46
CA HIS A 253 14.87 -5.77 -29.31
C HIS A 253 13.94 -6.73 -28.57
N GLY A 254 14.50 -7.66 -27.79
CA GLY A 254 13.68 -8.54 -26.96
C GLY A 254 12.82 -7.80 -25.95
N VAL A 255 13.32 -6.71 -25.35
CA VAL A 255 12.54 -5.85 -24.44
C VAL A 255 11.40 -5.17 -25.21
N LEU A 256 11.66 -4.67 -26.42
CA LEU A 256 10.64 -4.05 -27.25
C LEU A 256 9.59 -5.05 -27.77
N ASN A 257 9.91 -6.35 -27.82
CA ASN A 257 8.95 -7.39 -28.21
C ASN A 257 7.95 -7.77 -27.10
N LEU A 258 8.10 -7.20 -25.90
CA LEU A 258 7.15 -7.45 -24.82
C LEU A 258 5.77 -6.83 -25.12
N PRO A 259 4.67 -7.48 -24.71
CA PRO A 259 3.31 -7.02 -24.99
C PRO A 259 3.03 -5.57 -24.57
N ALA A 260 3.63 -5.12 -23.46
CA ALA A 260 3.48 -3.76 -22.96
C ALA A 260 4.00 -2.68 -23.92
N PHE A 261 5.01 -2.99 -24.75
CA PHE A 261 5.47 -2.09 -25.80
C PHE A 261 4.70 -2.31 -27.10
N GLN A 262 4.41 -3.56 -27.46
CA GLN A 262 3.68 -3.88 -28.69
C GLN A 262 2.29 -3.25 -28.73
N SER A 263 1.59 -3.17 -27.59
CA SER A 263 0.31 -2.46 -27.49
C SER A 263 0.43 -0.98 -27.88
N LYS A 264 1.56 -0.32 -27.60
CA LYS A 264 1.80 1.08 -28.00
C LYS A 264 1.94 1.23 -29.51
N LEU A 265 2.54 0.24 -30.18
CA LEU A 265 2.65 0.21 -31.64
C LEU A 265 1.29 -0.02 -32.30
N ASP A 266 0.48 -0.91 -31.71
CA ASP A 266 -0.86 -1.22 -32.20
C ASP A 266 -1.82 -0.02 -32.07
N GLU A 267 -1.74 0.73 -30.96
CA GLU A 267 -2.53 1.96 -30.72
C GLU A 267 -2.26 3.06 -31.74
N LEU A 268 -1.06 3.11 -32.34
CA LEU A 268 -0.74 4.04 -33.43
C LEU A 268 -1.39 3.68 -34.78
N GLY A 269 -2.13 2.56 -34.84
CA GLY A 269 -2.75 2.09 -36.07
C GLY A 269 -1.75 1.67 -37.15
N GLN A 270 -0.46 1.53 -36.80
CA GLN A 270 0.58 1.05 -37.71
C GLN A 270 0.40 -0.45 -37.93
N ARG A 271 -0.41 -0.83 -38.93
CA ARG A 271 -0.61 -2.24 -39.30
C ARG A 271 0.50 -2.82 -40.20
N ASP A 272 1.39 -1.97 -40.70
CA ASP A 272 2.49 -2.40 -41.56
C ASP A 272 3.69 -2.88 -40.73
N ILE A 273 4.00 -4.17 -40.86
CA ILE A 273 5.10 -4.86 -40.17
C ILE A 273 6.46 -4.21 -40.49
N ALA A 274 6.66 -3.72 -41.72
CA ALA A 274 7.91 -3.08 -42.09
C ALA A 274 8.12 -1.75 -41.35
N THR A 275 7.07 -0.93 -41.25
CA THR A 275 7.07 0.33 -40.50
C THR A 275 7.24 0.12 -38.99
N GLN A 276 6.59 -0.89 -38.42
CA GLN A 276 6.77 -1.26 -37.00
C GLN A 276 8.21 -1.65 -36.71
N LYS A 277 8.83 -2.46 -37.57
CA LYS A 277 10.23 -2.88 -37.42
C LYS A 277 11.19 -1.69 -37.50
N ILE A 278 11.02 -0.79 -38.47
CA ILE A 278 11.83 0.44 -38.57
C ILE A 278 11.71 1.28 -37.30
N THR A 279 10.52 1.36 -36.73
CA THR A 279 10.25 2.10 -35.49
C THR A 279 10.94 1.46 -34.29
N GLN A 280 10.84 0.13 -34.15
CA GLN A 280 11.55 -0.64 -33.13
C GLN A 280 13.07 -0.49 -33.26
N ASP A 281 13.62 -0.59 -34.47
CA ASP A 281 15.05 -0.43 -34.75
C ASP A 281 15.54 0.97 -34.33
N LYS A 282 14.80 2.03 -34.69
CA LYS A 282 15.14 3.40 -34.28
C LYS A 282 15.11 3.57 -32.77
N LEU A 283 14.06 3.05 -32.12
CA LEU A 283 13.92 3.20 -30.68
C LEU A 283 14.93 2.36 -29.89
N ALA A 284 15.27 1.16 -30.37
CA ALA A 284 16.30 0.33 -29.75
C ALA A 284 17.67 1.00 -29.80
N ASN A 285 18.03 1.62 -30.93
CA ASN A 285 19.27 2.39 -31.06
C ASN A 285 19.27 3.63 -30.15
N LEU A 286 18.18 4.40 -30.12
CA LEU A 286 18.03 5.55 -29.23
C LEU A 286 18.13 5.13 -27.75
N ALA A 287 17.44 4.05 -27.36
CA ALA A 287 17.49 3.51 -26.01
C ALA A 287 18.92 3.10 -25.62
N LEU A 288 19.63 2.38 -26.48
CA LEU A 288 21.02 1.99 -26.23
C LEU A 288 21.97 3.18 -26.10
N GLU A 289 21.83 4.18 -26.98
CA GLU A 289 22.65 5.40 -26.91
C GLU A 289 22.41 6.14 -25.59
N THR A 290 21.14 6.32 -25.21
CA THR A 290 20.78 6.94 -23.95
C THR A 290 21.27 6.11 -22.76
N MET A 291 21.09 4.79 -22.75
CA MET A 291 21.61 3.92 -21.69
C MET A 291 23.13 4.04 -21.55
N SER A 292 23.86 4.06 -22.67
CA SER A 292 25.33 4.26 -22.68
C SER A 292 25.71 5.61 -22.07
N ARG A 293 24.93 6.67 -22.36
CA ARG A 293 25.13 8.01 -21.79
C ARG A 293 24.86 8.04 -20.28
N LEU A 294 23.78 7.39 -19.83
CA LEU A 294 23.43 7.28 -18.41
C LEU A 294 24.53 6.55 -17.64
N GLU A 295 24.98 5.41 -18.13
CA GLU A 295 26.04 4.61 -17.51
C GLU A 295 27.34 5.41 -17.36
N LYS A 296 27.80 6.09 -18.42
CA LYS A 296 28.96 6.99 -18.36
C LYS A 296 28.80 8.16 -17.40
N GLY A 297 27.55 8.62 -17.21
CA GLY A 297 27.19 9.67 -16.27
C GLY A 297 26.99 9.17 -14.83
N ASN A 298 27.29 7.90 -14.53
CA ASN A 298 27.00 7.23 -13.25
C ASN A 298 25.51 7.28 -12.86
N GLN A 299 24.61 7.33 -13.84
CA GLN A 299 23.17 7.23 -13.68
C GLN A 299 22.70 5.80 -14.01
N ASP A 300 21.50 5.43 -13.54
CA ASP A 300 21.01 4.06 -13.66
C ASP A 300 20.43 3.77 -15.06
N PRO A 301 21.07 2.95 -15.90
CA PRO A 301 20.56 2.63 -17.24
C PRO A 301 19.30 1.74 -17.19
N SER A 302 19.01 1.05 -16.07
CA SER A 302 17.84 0.17 -15.95
C SER A 302 16.50 0.93 -15.93
N LEU A 303 16.55 2.27 -15.86
CA LEU A 303 15.36 3.11 -16.00
C LEU A 303 14.78 3.05 -17.42
N ILE A 304 15.61 2.88 -18.45
CA ILE A 304 15.18 2.92 -19.86
C ILE A 304 14.18 1.81 -20.20
N PRO A 305 14.42 0.53 -19.85
CA PRO A 305 13.41 -0.52 -19.99
C PRO A 305 12.09 -0.21 -19.27
N THR A 306 12.16 0.43 -18.10
CA THR A 306 10.95 0.81 -17.34
C THR A 306 10.12 1.84 -18.14
N ILE A 307 10.78 2.85 -18.73
CA ILE A 307 10.13 3.86 -19.57
C ILE A 307 9.54 3.23 -20.85
N LEU A 308 10.31 2.37 -21.52
CA LEU A 308 9.85 1.66 -22.72
C LEU A 308 8.58 0.85 -22.45
N LEU A 309 8.52 0.17 -21.30
CA LEU A 309 7.40 -0.71 -20.93
C LEU A 309 6.26 -0.01 -20.17
N ASP A 310 6.37 1.30 -19.90
CA ASP A 310 5.29 2.04 -19.22
C ASP A 310 4.09 2.23 -20.16
N GLN A 311 3.06 1.41 -19.97
CA GLN A 311 1.82 1.41 -20.74
C GLN A 311 1.06 2.75 -20.70
N ASN A 312 1.38 3.65 -19.77
CA ASN A 312 0.74 4.95 -19.70
C ASN A 312 1.37 5.97 -20.66
N LEU A 313 2.55 5.71 -21.24
CA LEU A 313 3.21 6.59 -22.19
C LEU A 313 2.91 6.17 -23.63
N THR A 314 2.65 7.15 -24.51
CA THR A 314 2.61 6.91 -25.95
C THR A 314 4.03 6.70 -26.49
N LEU A 315 4.15 6.28 -27.75
CA LEU A 315 5.46 6.11 -28.37
C LEU A 315 6.22 7.44 -28.49
N GLU A 316 5.52 8.53 -28.81
CA GLU A 316 6.10 9.87 -28.93
C GLU A 316 6.65 10.33 -27.59
N GLU A 317 5.85 10.21 -26.52
CA GLU A 317 6.27 10.57 -25.16
C GLU A 317 7.43 9.69 -24.67
N THR A 318 7.39 8.38 -24.98
CA THR A 318 8.47 7.46 -24.67
C THR A 318 9.77 7.92 -25.34
N SER A 319 9.70 8.27 -26.63
CA SER A 319 10.85 8.76 -27.40
C SER A 319 11.37 10.09 -26.88
N GLU A 320 10.45 11.00 -26.52
CA GLU A 320 10.75 12.31 -25.93
C GLU A 320 11.50 12.17 -24.60
N VAL A 321 11.00 11.33 -23.69
CA VAL A 321 11.60 11.09 -22.38
C VAL A 321 13.01 10.49 -22.53
N ILE A 322 13.17 9.47 -23.39
CA ILE A 322 14.47 8.81 -23.61
C ILE A 322 15.48 9.76 -24.27
N SER A 323 15.03 10.68 -25.11
CA SER A 323 15.89 11.67 -25.77
C SER A 323 16.36 12.79 -24.84
N SER A 324 15.65 13.02 -23.72
CA SER A 324 15.97 14.08 -22.75
C SER A 324 17.36 13.91 -22.15
N GLU A 325 18.06 15.00 -21.87
CA GLU A 325 19.32 14.99 -21.13
C GLU A 325 19.13 14.52 -19.67
N GLN A 326 18.00 14.88 -19.07
CA GLN A 326 17.62 14.50 -17.70
C GLN A 326 16.43 13.52 -17.74
N VAL A 327 16.72 12.28 -18.14
CA VAL A 327 15.71 11.24 -18.39
C VAL A 327 14.78 11.01 -17.20
N ALA A 328 15.32 10.86 -15.98
CA ALA A 328 14.54 10.59 -14.78
C ALA A 328 13.56 11.72 -14.45
N ILE A 329 14.05 12.97 -14.46
CA ILE A 329 13.22 14.15 -14.18
C ILE A 329 12.12 14.28 -15.24
N ARG A 330 12.47 14.14 -16.52
CA ARG A 330 11.50 14.22 -17.61
C ARG A 330 10.44 13.13 -17.51
N TYR A 331 10.84 11.92 -17.15
CA TYR A 331 9.90 10.81 -16.97
C TYR A 331 8.89 11.11 -15.85
N ASP A 332 9.35 11.62 -14.72
CA ASP A 332 8.47 11.99 -13.60
C ASP A 332 7.51 13.14 -13.97
N GLU A 333 8.01 14.16 -14.67
CA GLU A 333 7.19 15.28 -15.15
C GLU A 333 6.06 14.82 -16.08
N VAL A 334 6.37 13.99 -17.08
CA VAL A 334 5.39 13.48 -18.05
C VAL A 334 4.34 12.61 -17.33
N ARG A 335 4.78 11.75 -16.41
CA ARG A 335 3.85 10.93 -15.60
C ARG A 335 2.96 11.78 -14.71
N GLN A 336 3.52 12.79 -14.04
CA GLN A 336 2.75 13.72 -13.21
C GLN A 336 1.73 14.47 -14.06
N ALA A 337 2.12 15.00 -15.22
CA ALA A 337 1.22 15.72 -16.13
C ALA A 337 0.05 14.82 -16.59
N LYS A 338 0.32 13.55 -16.93
CA LYS A 338 -0.73 12.58 -17.27
C LYS A 338 -1.65 12.25 -16.10
N ARG A 339 -1.10 11.95 -14.93
CA ARG A 339 -1.90 11.72 -13.72
C ARG A 339 -2.77 12.92 -13.40
N ARG A 340 -2.23 14.14 -13.50
CA ARG A 340 -2.98 15.38 -13.30
C ARG A 340 -4.15 15.47 -14.28
N LYS A 341 -3.93 15.20 -15.57
CA LYS A 341 -4.97 15.19 -16.60
C LYS A 341 -6.06 14.16 -16.31
N ASP A 342 -5.70 12.93 -15.97
CA ASP A 342 -6.65 11.85 -15.70
C ASP A 342 -7.46 12.07 -14.42
N ILE A 343 -6.83 12.59 -13.36
CA ILE A 343 -7.53 12.98 -12.13
C ILE A 343 -8.45 14.16 -12.42
N THR A 344 -8.01 15.16 -13.19
CA THR A 344 -8.84 16.31 -13.60
C THR A 344 -10.06 15.84 -14.37
N GLN A 345 -9.89 14.92 -15.33
CA GLN A 345 -11.00 14.36 -16.10
C GLN A 345 -11.97 13.61 -15.19
N SER A 346 -11.47 12.71 -14.33
CA SER A 346 -12.30 11.97 -13.37
C SER A 346 -13.06 12.93 -12.43
N TYR A 347 -12.44 14.05 -12.07
CA TYR A 347 -13.04 15.09 -11.25
C TYR A 347 -14.13 15.86 -12.00
N SER A 348 -13.86 16.29 -13.23
CA SER A 348 -14.84 16.97 -14.09
C SER A 348 -16.06 16.09 -14.37
N GLU A 349 -15.86 14.79 -14.59
CA GLU A 349 -16.97 13.82 -14.76
C GLU A 349 -17.84 13.72 -13.50
N LEU A 350 -17.27 13.81 -12.30
CA LEU A 350 -18.01 13.81 -11.03
C LEU A 350 -18.71 15.15 -10.77
N LYS A 351 -18.05 16.27 -11.04
CA LYS A 351 -18.55 17.63 -10.75
C LYS A 351 -19.57 18.13 -11.77
N GLY A 352 -19.57 17.58 -12.98
CA GLY A 352 -20.42 18.02 -14.08
C GLY A 352 -19.94 19.33 -14.70
N SER A 353 -20.86 20.27 -14.97
CA SER A 353 -20.58 21.51 -15.70
C SER A 353 -19.98 22.65 -14.87
N ALA A 354 -19.79 22.46 -13.56
CA ALA A 354 -19.25 23.50 -12.70
C ALA A 354 -17.72 23.64 -12.84
N SER A 355 -17.23 24.88 -12.87
CA SER A 355 -15.80 25.20 -12.97
C SER A 355 -15.00 24.64 -11.78
N ILE A 356 -13.80 24.14 -12.04
CA ILE A 356 -12.89 23.65 -10.99
C ILE A 356 -12.32 24.86 -10.23
N SER A 357 -12.37 24.85 -8.91
CA SER A 357 -11.83 25.93 -8.06
C SER A 357 -10.33 25.80 -7.85
N ASP A 358 -9.67 26.87 -7.38
CA ASP A 358 -8.22 26.87 -7.14
C ASP A 358 -7.80 25.82 -6.10
N LEU A 359 -8.59 25.65 -5.02
CA LEU A 359 -8.37 24.60 -4.03
C LEU A 359 -8.42 23.20 -4.65
N GLU A 360 -9.40 22.97 -5.53
CA GLU A 360 -9.54 21.68 -6.21
C GLU A 360 -8.36 21.44 -7.16
N LEU A 361 -7.92 22.46 -7.90
CA LEU A 361 -6.73 22.37 -8.75
C LEU A 361 -5.45 22.10 -7.94
N GLU A 362 -5.30 22.71 -6.77
CA GLU A 362 -4.17 22.47 -5.87
C GLU A 362 -4.17 21.02 -5.37
N LEU A 363 -5.32 20.52 -4.91
CA LEU A 363 -5.46 19.14 -4.46
C LEU A 363 -5.18 18.15 -5.59
N ILE A 364 -5.70 18.40 -6.80
CA ILE A 364 -5.41 17.59 -8.00
C ILE A 364 -3.92 17.58 -8.30
N SER A 365 -3.25 18.74 -8.26
CA SER A 365 -1.81 18.85 -8.49
C SER A 365 -1.03 18.04 -7.47
N ARG A 366 -1.34 18.21 -6.18
CA ARG A 366 -0.69 17.49 -5.08
C ARG A 366 -0.85 15.97 -5.24
N PHE A 367 -2.04 15.48 -5.59
CA PHE A 367 -2.26 14.04 -5.78
C PHE A 367 -1.61 13.49 -7.06
N SER A 368 -1.36 14.33 -8.06
CA SER A 368 -0.67 13.92 -9.28
C SER A 368 0.83 13.60 -9.08
N GLU A 369 1.43 14.13 -8.01
CA GLU A 369 2.81 13.85 -7.61
C GLU A 369 2.95 12.46 -6.96
N ILE A 370 1.86 11.95 -6.38
CA ILE A 370 1.85 10.65 -5.71
C ILE A 370 1.72 9.52 -6.75
N ASN A 371 2.47 8.44 -6.55
CA ASN A 371 2.39 7.25 -7.41
C ASN A 371 1.10 6.45 -7.15
N LEU A 372 0.01 6.91 -7.77
CA LEU A 372 -1.32 6.31 -7.69
C LEU A 372 -1.61 5.41 -8.89
N LYS A 373 -2.34 4.31 -8.66
CA LYS A 373 -2.89 3.46 -9.74
C LYS A 373 -4.10 4.13 -10.37
N ARG A 374 -4.32 3.92 -11.67
CA ARG A 374 -5.43 4.52 -12.43
C ARG A 374 -6.81 4.24 -11.83
N GLU A 375 -7.01 3.04 -11.30
CA GLU A 375 -8.24 2.64 -10.59
C GLU A 375 -8.56 3.54 -9.39
N GLN A 376 -7.54 4.13 -8.76
CA GLN A 376 -7.68 4.98 -7.58
C GLN A 376 -8.07 6.42 -7.93
N PHE A 377 -7.95 6.84 -9.20
CA PHE A 377 -8.19 8.24 -9.59
C PHE A 377 -9.64 8.66 -9.35
N LYS A 378 -10.60 7.77 -9.57
CA LYS A 378 -12.02 8.05 -9.28
C LYS A 378 -12.28 8.28 -7.80
N ASP A 379 -11.66 7.50 -6.92
CA ASP A 379 -11.83 7.66 -5.48
C ASP A 379 -11.11 8.91 -4.96
N VAL A 380 -9.93 9.23 -5.49
CA VAL A 380 -9.26 10.51 -5.22
C VAL A 380 -10.14 11.67 -5.65
N ALA A 381 -10.72 11.63 -6.84
CA ALA A 381 -11.61 12.69 -7.31
C ALA A 381 -12.86 12.87 -6.41
N LYS A 382 -13.45 11.78 -5.90
CA LYS A 382 -14.54 11.86 -4.90
C LYS A 382 -14.08 12.52 -3.60
N VAL A 383 -12.90 12.16 -3.10
CA VAL A 383 -12.34 12.75 -1.87
C VAL A 383 -12.11 14.24 -2.06
N ILE A 384 -11.55 14.67 -3.19
CA ILE A 384 -11.38 16.09 -3.53
C ILE A 384 -12.74 16.80 -3.53
N HIS A 385 -13.76 16.21 -4.15
CA HIS A 385 -15.08 16.83 -4.25
C HIS A 385 -15.73 17.02 -2.88
N LYS A 386 -15.70 15.97 -2.06
CA LYS A 386 -16.22 16.00 -0.69
C LYS A 386 -15.48 17.04 0.16
N THR A 387 -14.14 17.05 0.07
CA THR A 387 -13.28 18.02 0.75
C THR A 387 -13.63 19.46 0.36
N SER A 388 -13.74 19.74 -0.94
CA SER A 388 -14.13 21.06 -1.46
C SER A 388 -15.48 21.51 -0.90
N THR A 389 -16.46 20.59 -0.83
CA THR A 389 -17.79 20.88 -0.29
C THR A 389 -17.74 21.21 1.21
N THR A 390 -17.02 20.39 1.98
CA THR A 390 -16.86 20.59 3.43
C THR A 390 -16.14 21.91 3.72
N VAL A 391 -15.06 22.23 2.99
CA VAL A 391 -14.32 23.48 3.12
C VAL A 391 -15.21 24.69 2.78
N ASN A 392 -16.00 24.62 1.71
CA ASN A 392 -16.92 25.71 1.36
C ASN A 392 -17.98 25.93 2.44
N ASN A 393 -18.56 24.85 3.00
CA ASN A 393 -19.54 24.96 4.08
C ASN A 393 -18.94 25.60 5.35
N VAL A 394 -17.73 25.17 5.73
CA VAL A 394 -17.01 25.72 6.88
C VAL A 394 -16.64 27.18 6.65
N THR A 395 -16.12 27.52 5.48
CA THR A 395 -15.74 28.89 5.12
C THR A 395 -16.96 29.82 5.13
N ASN A 396 -18.09 29.36 4.59
CA ASN A 396 -19.36 30.10 4.62
C ASN A 396 -19.85 30.32 6.06
N LEU A 397 -19.72 29.33 6.94
CA LEU A 397 -20.07 29.48 8.36
C LEU A 397 -19.14 30.47 9.06
N LEU A 398 -17.83 30.40 8.83
CA LEU A 398 -16.86 31.36 9.40
C LEU A 398 -17.14 32.79 8.93
N LEU A 399 -17.40 32.98 7.63
CA LEU A 399 -17.78 34.28 7.08
C LEU A 399 -19.12 34.78 7.64
N HIS A 400 -20.11 33.89 7.83
CA HIS A 400 -21.38 34.25 8.47
C HIS A 400 -21.17 34.67 9.94
N ILE A 401 -20.32 33.96 10.67
CA ILE A 401 -19.97 34.31 12.05
C ILE A 401 -19.28 35.67 12.11
N GLU A 402 -18.31 35.92 11.23
CA GLU A 402 -17.57 37.18 11.18
C GLU A 402 -18.46 38.37 10.76
N SER A 403 -19.31 38.17 9.75
CA SER A 403 -20.16 39.23 9.19
C SER A 403 -21.42 39.52 10.01
N GLU A 404 -21.98 38.53 10.71
CA GLU A 404 -23.21 38.67 11.50
C GLU A 404 -22.99 38.56 13.01
N GLN A 405 -21.75 38.71 13.50
CA GLN A 405 -21.38 38.49 14.90
C GLN A 405 -22.30 39.22 15.90
N ASP A 406 -22.53 40.52 15.69
CA ASP A 406 -23.40 41.34 16.53
C ASP A 406 -24.85 40.83 16.50
N SER A 407 -25.35 40.44 15.32
CA SER A 407 -26.71 39.88 15.20
C SER A 407 -26.83 38.50 15.86
N LEU A 408 -25.80 37.66 15.78
CA LEU A 408 -25.77 36.35 16.42
C LEU A 408 -25.77 36.47 17.94
N THR A 409 -25.01 37.42 18.48
CA THR A 409 -24.97 37.70 19.93
C THR A 409 -26.27 38.34 20.42
N GLU A 410 -26.88 39.27 19.66
CA GLU A 410 -28.23 39.78 19.92
C GLU A 410 -29.29 38.67 19.94
N ARG A 411 -29.13 37.65 19.08
CA ARG A 411 -29.99 36.45 19.04
C ARG A 411 -29.67 35.42 20.12
N GLY A 412 -28.76 35.73 21.03
CA GLY A 412 -28.47 34.93 22.23
C GLY A 412 -27.36 33.90 22.09
N VAL A 413 -26.56 33.93 21.02
CA VAL A 413 -25.34 33.12 20.92
C VAL A 413 -24.25 33.74 21.78
N LYS A 414 -23.55 32.96 22.61
CA LYS A 414 -22.46 33.51 23.44
C LYS A 414 -21.25 33.84 22.58
N GLN A 415 -20.60 34.97 22.84
CA GLN A 415 -19.35 35.34 22.18
C GLN A 415 -18.28 34.24 22.33
N THR A 416 -18.16 33.65 23.53
CA THR A 416 -17.23 32.54 23.79
C THR A 416 -17.50 31.30 22.94
N THR A 417 -18.75 31.08 22.53
CA THR A 417 -19.12 29.97 21.63
C THR A 417 -18.68 30.30 20.20
N LEU A 418 -18.92 31.53 19.73
CA LEU A 418 -18.47 31.98 18.42
C LEU A 418 -16.94 31.94 18.29
N ASP A 419 -16.22 32.41 19.31
CA ASP A 419 -14.74 32.39 19.33
C ASP A 419 -14.22 30.95 19.25
N LYS A 420 -14.78 30.04 20.06
CA LYS A 420 -14.38 28.63 20.07
C LYS A 420 -14.70 27.92 18.74
N VAL A 421 -15.85 28.21 18.13
CA VAL A 421 -16.19 27.70 16.80
C VAL A 421 -15.20 28.21 15.77
N GLY A 422 -14.87 29.50 15.80
CA GLY A 422 -13.86 30.11 14.93
C GLY A 422 -12.50 29.42 15.03
N GLU A 423 -12.01 29.23 16.25
CA GLU A 423 -10.74 28.55 16.55
C GLU A 423 -10.75 27.10 16.05
N VAL A 424 -11.73 26.29 16.47
CA VAL A 424 -11.80 24.86 16.14
C VAL A 424 -11.90 24.64 14.63
N LEU A 425 -12.73 25.41 13.92
CA LEU A 425 -12.88 25.26 12.48
C LEU A 425 -11.63 25.72 11.72
N SER A 426 -10.99 26.80 12.16
CA SER A 426 -9.75 27.30 11.55
C SER A 426 -8.60 26.30 11.72
N ASP A 427 -8.45 25.72 12.91
CA ASP A 427 -7.43 24.69 13.18
C ASP A 427 -7.64 23.44 12.33
N ASN A 428 -8.90 22.99 12.19
CA ASN A 428 -9.22 21.84 11.35
C ASN A 428 -8.99 22.12 9.85
N LEU A 429 -9.24 23.35 9.37
CA LEU A 429 -8.89 23.75 8.01
C LEU A 429 -7.37 23.73 7.78
N GLN A 430 -6.56 24.20 8.73
CA GLN A 430 -5.11 24.13 8.64
C GLN A 430 -4.60 22.67 8.64
N ASN A 431 -5.18 21.81 9.49
CA ASN A 431 -4.86 20.39 9.54
C ASN A 431 -5.20 19.66 8.24
N LEU A 432 -6.31 20.03 7.60
CA LEU A 432 -6.69 19.52 6.29
C LEU A 432 -5.65 19.88 5.23
N ALA A 433 -5.19 21.14 5.21
CA ALA A 433 -4.17 21.63 4.28
C ALA A 433 -2.82 20.91 4.44
N ALA A 434 -2.51 20.39 5.63
CA ALA A 434 -1.29 19.63 5.91
C ALA A 434 -1.32 18.16 5.42
N SER A 435 -2.41 17.70 4.80
CA SER A 435 -2.55 16.31 4.36
C SER A 435 -1.57 15.94 3.24
N GLN A 436 -0.82 14.85 3.43
CA GLN A 436 0.21 14.35 2.49
C GLN A 436 -0.25 13.15 1.65
N SER A 437 -1.42 12.58 1.95
CA SER A 437 -2.00 11.46 1.21
C SER A 437 -3.52 11.57 1.12
N HIS A 438 -4.13 10.89 0.15
CA HIS A 438 -5.59 10.93 -0.02
C HIS A 438 -6.32 10.26 1.15
N HIS A 439 -5.68 9.28 1.82
CA HIS A 439 -6.22 8.67 3.04
C HIS A 439 -6.22 9.65 4.21
N GLN A 440 -5.11 10.35 4.43
CA GLN A 440 -5.04 11.42 5.43
C GLN A 440 -6.04 12.53 5.12
N LEU A 441 -6.16 12.96 3.86
CA LEU A 441 -7.12 13.98 3.47
C LEU A 441 -8.55 13.55 3.80
N ARG A 442 -8.92 12.30 3.50
CA ARG A 442 -10.23 11.74 3.85
C ARG A 442 -10.49 11.70 5.37
N LEU A 443 -9.49 11.36 6.16
CA LEU A 443 -9.61 11.35 7.62
C LEU A 443 -9.82 12.78 8.16
N ARG A 444 -8.97 13.73 7.73
CA ARG A 444 -9.06 15.14 8.14
C ARG A 444 -10.34 15.81 7.66
N GLU A 445 -10.84 15.46 6.48
CA GLU A 445 -12.13 15.94 5.98
C GLU A 445 -13.30 15.47 6.87
N ASN A 446 -13.28 14.21 7.33
CA ASN A 446 -14.30 13.72 8.26
C ASN A 446 -14.21 14.46 9.61
N GLU A 447 -13.00 14.67 10.14
CA GLU A 447 -12.78 15.44 11.38
C GLU A 447 -13.34 16.87 11.25
N LEU A 448 -13.04 17.55 10.14
CA LEU A 448 -13.55 18.88 9.84
C LEU A 448 -15.09 18.90 9.72
N ASN A 449 -15.69 17.91 9.05
CA ASN A 449 -17.15 17.82 8.94
C ASN A 449 -17.82 17.55 10.31
N THR A 450 -17.22 16.72 11.16
CA THR A 450 -17.71 16.51 12.53
C THR A 450 -17.65 17.82 13.32
N ALA A 451 -16.50 18.51 13.30
CA ALA A 451 -16.35 19.80 13.98
C ALA A 451 -17.35 20.86 13.46
N TYR A 452 -17.65 20.85 12.16
CA TYR A 452 -18.67 21.71 11.54
C TYR A 452 -20.07 21.43 12.10
N GLN A 453 -20.49 20.17 12.18
CA GLN A 453 -21.81 19.82 12.73
C GLN A 453 -21.91 20.16 14.23
N GLU A 454 -20.88 19.83 15.02
CA GLU A 454 -20.82 20.19 16.45
C GLU A 454 -20.88 21.71 16.66
N SER A 455 -20.25 22.49 15.77
CA SER A 455 -20.30 23.96 15.80
C SER A 455 -21.70 24.51 15.52
N LEU A 456 -22.40 23.96 14.52
CA LEU A 456 -23.79 24.35 14.24
C LEU A 456 -24.71 24.02 15.42
N GLU A 457 -24.55 22.86 16.03
CA GLU A 457 -25.31 22.44 17.21
C GLU A 457 -25.05 23.35 18.41
N ALA A 458 -23.79 23.75 18.64
CA ALA A 458 -23.43 24.65 19.73
C ALA A 458 -24.08 26.04 19.56
N ILE A 459 -24.01 26.62 18.36
CA ILE A 459 -24.65 27.91 18.04
C ILE A 459 -26.16 27.82 18.24
N GLN A 460 -26.79 26.73 17.76
CA GLN A 460 -28.23 26.54 17.89
C GLN A 460 -28.65 26.33 19.35
N ARG A 461 -27.86 25.59 20.13
CA ARG A 461 -28.11 25.34 21.56
C ARG A 461 -28.12 26.64 22.36
N ASP A 462 -27.17 27.54 22.14
CA ASP A 462 -27.16 28.83 22.85
C ASP A 462 -28.41 29.69 22.52
N ARG A 463 -28.82 29.73 21.25
CA ARG A 463 -30.08 30.41 20.85
C ARG A 463 -31.30 29.83 21.56
N VAL A 464 -31.39 28.50 21.63
CA VAL A 464 -32.50 27.82 22.32
C VAL A 464 -32.49 28.16 23.80
N ILE A 465 -31.34 28.12 24.46
CA ILE A 465 -31.20 28.46 25.89
C ILE A 465 -31.74 29.87 26.17
N VAL A 466 -31.30 30.88 25.40
CA VAL A 466 -31.74 32.27 25.61
C VAL A 466 -33.23 32.43 25.33
N LYS A 467 -33.73 31.82 24.25
CA LYS A 467 -35.17 31.83 23.92
C LYS A 467 -36.01 31.20 25.01
N THR A 468 -35.61 30.04 25.53
CA THR A 468 -36.31 29.33 26.61
C THR A 468 -36.29 30.13 27.90
N GLN A 469 -35.15 30.74 28.26
CA GLN A 469 -35.06 31.60 29.43
C GLN A 469 -35.97 32.83 29.30
N ALA A 470 -36.02 33.47 28.12
CA ALA A 470 -36.92 34.60 27.87
C ALA A 470 -38.39 34.20 27.98
N GLN A 471 -38.77 32.99 27.51
CA GLN A 471 -40.13 32.46 27.66
C GLN A 471 -40.49 32.19 29.13
N ILE A 472 -39.57 31.63 29.91
CA ILE A 472 -39.77 31.43 31.35
C ILE A 472 -39.95 32.78 32.04
N ASP A 473 -39.04 33.73 31.80
CA ASP A 473 -39.03 35.04 32.44
C ASP A 473 -40.28 35.87 32.13
N SER A 474 -40.79 35.80 30.90
CA SER A 474 -41.96 36.57 30.46
C SER A 474 -43.29 35.93 30.82
N LEU A 475 -43.40 34.59 30.80
CA LEU A 475 -44.69 33.91 30.89
C LEU A 475 -44.87 33.07 32.16
N ILE A 476 -43.80 32.48 32.69
CA ILE A 476 -43.89 31.51 33.80
C ILE A 476 -43.48 32.15 35.13
N ARG A 477 -42.36 32.88 35.17
CA ARG A 477 -41.86 33.61 36.35
C ARG A 477 -42.94 34.48 37.02
N PRO A 478 -43.75 35.28 36.30
CA PRO A 478 -44.77 36.11 36.94
C PRO A 478 -45.82 35.29 37.72
N ARG A 479 -46.20 34.11 37.19
CA ARG A 479 -47.17 33.22 37.87
C ARG A 479 -46.57 32.60 39.12
N LEU A 480 -45.31 32.16 39.05
CA LEU A 480 -44.59 31.59 40.19
C LEU A 480 -44.33 32.64 41.28
N ALA A 481 -43.93 33.86 40.91
CA ALA A 481 -43.66 34.95 41.84
C ALA A 481 -44.93 35.39 42.61
N ASN A 482 -46.11 35.30 41.99
CA ASN A 482 -47.38 35.61 42.65
C ASN A 482 -47.80 34.56 43.69
N SER A 483 -47.24 33.35 43.64
CA SER A 483 -47.69 32.22 44.47
C SER A 483 -46.64 31.69 45.43
N PHE A 484 -45.37 32.03 45.24
CA PHE A 484 -44.26 31.54 46.04
C PHE A 484 -43.32 32.66 46.47
N ARG A 485 -42.56 32.39 47.53
CA ARG A 485 -41.47 33.28 47.97
C ARG A 485 -40.33 33.25 46.95
N PRO A 486 -39.53 34.32 46.85
CA PRO A 486 -38.48 34.46 45.82
C PRO A 486 -37.52 33.26 45.72
N GLU A 487 -37.14 32.66 46.85
CA GLU A 487 -36.21 31.51 46.88
C GLU A 487 -36.82 30.26 46.25
N VAL A 488 -38.11 30.05 46.45
CA VAL A 488 -38.87 28.91 45.89
C VAL A 488 -39.17 29.16 44.41
N THR A 489 -39.50 30.40 44.04
CA THR A 489 -39.67 30.83 42.65
C THR A 489 -38.40 30.56 41.83
N ALA A 490 -37.23 30.97 42.33
CA ALA A 490 -35.95 30.74 41.65
C ALA A 490 -35.63 29.24 41.49
N ALA A 491 -35.93 28.42 42.50
CA ALA A 491 -35.73 26.97 42.42
C ALA A 491 -36.66 26.32 41.38
N LEU A 492 -37.93 26.75 41.32
CA LEU A 492 -38.90 26.25 40.35
C LEU A 492 -38.59 26.70 38.93
N GLU A 493 -38.16 27.95 38.72
CA GLU A 493 -37.69 28.44 37.42
C GLU A 493 -36.54 27.58 36.87
N LYS A 494 -35.57 27.26 37.73
CA LYS A 494 -34.45 26.39 37.34
C LYS A 494 -34.94 24.99 36.95
N ARG A 495 -35.92 24.42 37.66
CA ARG A 495 -36.53 23.14 37.29
C ARG A 495 -37.30 23.24 35.99
N THR A 496 -38.01 24.35 35.76
CA THR A 496 -38.76 24.59 34.50
C THR A 496 -37.82 24.68 33.33
N PHE A 497 -36.71 25.39 33.50
CA PHE A 497 -35.66 25.44 32.51
C PHE A 497 -35.12 24.04 32.18
N LEU A 498 -34.77 23.23 33.19
CA LEU A 498 -34.28 21.87 32.97
C LEU A 498 -35.30 20.95 32.28
N TYR A 499 -36.57 21.05 32.67
CA TYR A 499 -37.66 20.30 32.04
C TYR A 499 -37.83 20.68 30.56
N LEU A 500 -37.81 21.98 30.23
CA LEU A 500 -37.94 22.45 28.85
C LEU A 500 -36.72 22.09 28.01
N MET A 501 -35.50 22.19 28.57
CA MET A 501 -34.26 21.83 27.87
C MET A 501 -34.12 20.31 27.59
N ALA A 502 -34.97 19.47 28.16
CA ALA A 502 -35.07 18.06 27.79
C ALA A 502 -35.81 17.81 26.46
N HIS A 503 -36.42 18.85 25.88
CA HIS A 503 -37.20 18.80 24.65
C HIS A 503 -36.52 19.59 23.53
N THR A 504 -36.90 19.34 22.28
CA THR A 504 -36.39 20.08 21.12
C THR A 504 -36.91 21.52 21.08
N GLY A 505 -36.21 22.43 20.40
CA GLY A 505 -36.59 23.84 20.32
C GLY A 505 -37.97 24.11 19.71
N GLU A 506 -38.47 23.23 18.84
CA GLU A 506 -39.85 23.30 18.32
C GLU A 506 -40.88 22.83 19.36
N GLU A 507 -40.60 21.73 20.06
CA GLU A 507 -41.46 21.20 21.12
C GLU A 507 -41.60 22.20 22.27
N ILE A 508 -40.54 22.92 22.64
CA ILE A 508 -40.58 23.95 23.69
C ILE A 508 -41.65 25.01 23.39
N ASN A 509 -41.77 25.47 22.13
CA ASN A 509 -42.76 26.49 21.76
C ASN A 509 -44.20 25.97 21.91
N ASN A 510 -44.41 24.67 21.81
CA ASN A 510 -45.71 24.04 22.01
C ASN A 510 -45.97 23.71 23.49
N ILE A 511 -44.93 23.37 24.26
CA ILE A 511 -45.03 22.98 25.68
C ILE A 511 -45.24 24.20 26.57
N VAL A 512 -44.58 25.32 26.29
CA VAL A 512 -44.66 26.53 27.13
C VAL A 512 -46.10 27.04 27.31
N PRO A 513 -46.91 27.25 26.25
CA PRO A 513 -48.33 27.61 26.40
C PRO A 513 -49.12 26.62 27.26
N GLN A 514 -48.84 25.33 27.08
CA GLN A 514 -49.52 24.26 27.79
C GLN A 514 -49.18 24.22 29.28
N LEU A 515 -47.95 24.59 29.66
CA LEU A 515 -47.54 24.76 31.05
C LEU A 515 -48.19 26.02 31.65
N ILE A 516 -48.27 27.10 30.87
CA ILE A 516 -48.90 28.36 31.31
C ILE A 516 -50.39 28.17 31.59
N ASP A 517 -51.08 27.29 30.88
CA ASP A 517 -52.49 27.03 31.13
C ASP A 517 -52.73 26.21 32.40
N LEU A 518 -51.71 25.59 33.01
CA LEU A 518 -51.89 24.76 34.21
C LEU A 518 -52.07 25.58 35.49
N ASP A 519 -52.85 25.04 36.43
CA ASP A 519 -52.89 25.46 37.82
C ASP A 519 -51.51 25.27 38.45
N ILE A 520 -51.17 26.15 39.38
CA ILE A 520 -49.79 26.29 39.87
C ILE A 520 -49.30 25.01 40.56
N ASP A 521 -50.16 24.29 41.27
CA ASP A 521 -49.79 23.02 41.89
C ASP A 521 -49.55 21.89 40.86
N LEU A 522 -50.30 21.89 39.76
CA LEU A 522 -50.13 20.94 38.66
C LEU A 522 -48.90 21.27 37.81
N LEU A 523 -48.65 22.56 37.56
CA LEU A 523 -47.42 23.02 36.94
C LEU A 523 -46.22 22.48 37.72
N VAL A 524 -46.14 22.74 39.03
CA VAL A 524 -45.03 22.26 39.89
C VAL A 524 -44.86 20.75 39.79
N ARG A 525 -45.95 19.98 39.83
CA ARG A 525 -45.88 18.50 39.70
C ARG A 525 -45.35 18.04 38.34
N VAL A 526 -45.65 18.77 37.25
CA VAL A 526 -45.11 18.47 35.92
C VAL A 526 -43.61 18.76 35.88
N VAL A 527 -43.20 19.92 36.38
CA VAL A 527 -41.80 20.32 36.35
C VAL A 527 -40.92 19.45 37.25
N ASP A 528 -41.47 18.98 38.37
CA ASP A 528 -40.82 18.03 39.28
C ASP A 528 -40.87 16.59 38.78
N GLY A 529 -41.44 16.33 37.60
CA GLY A 529 -41.57 15.00 37.02
C GLY A 529 -42.51 14.06 37.76
N SER A 530 -43.28 14.57 38.73
CA SER A 530 -44.25 13.79 39.51
C SER A 530 -45.45 13.36 38.65
N VAL A 531 -45.75 14.11 37.59
CA VAL A 531 -46.87 13.87 36.69
C VAL A 531 -46.48 14.29 35.27
N THR A 532 -46.95 13.60 34.23
CA THR A 532 -46.72 14.03 32.84
C THR A 532 -47.60 15.24 32.48
N LEU A 533 -47.13 16.09 31.55
CA LEU A 533 -47.89 17.27 31.10
C LEU A 533 -49.33 16.91 30.65
N GLN A 534 -49.49 15.81 29.94
CA GLN A 534 -50.79 15.34 29.47
C GLN A 534 -51.70 14.90 30.63
N HIS A 535 -51.16 14.23 31.65
CA HIS A 535 -51.94 13.81 32.81
C HIS A 535 -52.35 15.01 33.68
N ALA A 536 -51.47 15.99 33.85
CA ALA A 536 -51.79 17.23 34.55
C ALA A 536 -52.95 17.99 33.88
N LYS A 537 -52.96 18.07 32.55
CA LYS A 537 -54.08 18.66 31.80
C LYS A 537 -55.40 17.92 32.03
N ASN A 538 -55.37 16.59 32.04
CA ASN A 538 -56.56 15.78 32.31
C ASN A 538 -57.08 16.00 33.73
N LEU A 539 -56.18 16.07 34.72
CA LEU A 539 -56.53 16.39 36.11
C LEU A 539 -57.17 17.78 36.23
N GLN A 540 -56.64 18.77 35.51
CA GLN A 540 -57.18 20.13 35.55
C GLN A 540 -58.55 20.24 34.89
N ASN A 541 -58.75 19.60 33.73
CA ASN A 541 -60.04 19.51 33.07
C ASN A 541 -61.08 18.82 33.97
N GLY A 542 -60.65 17.83 34.76
CA GLY A 542 -61.48 17.15 35.75
C GLY A 542 -61.82 17.98 37.00
N ARG A 543 -61.11 19.08 37.31
CA ARG A 543 -61.45 19.98 38.44
C ARG A 543 -62.75 20.74 38.24
N ASN A 544 -63.20 20.89 36.99
CA ASN A 544 -64.47 21.55 36.63
C ASN A 544 -65.65 20.58 36.44
N SER A 545 -65.50 19.29 36.75
CA SER A 545 -66.58 18.31 36.69
C SER A 545 -66.55 17.40 37.92
N GLU A 546 -67.61 17.40 38.73
CA GLU A 546 -67.77 16.49 39.87
C GLU A 546 -67.77 15.02 39.43
N TRP A 547 -66.62 14.34 39.44
CA TRP A 547 -66.54 12.87 39.49
C TRP A 547 -65.34 12.44 40.37
N PRO A 548 -65.44 11.28 41.04
CA PRO A 548 -64.72 10.98 42.27
C PRO A 548 -63.25 10.63 42.06
N LEU A 549 -62.46 10.84 43.13
CA LEU A 549 -61.12 10.27 43.29
C LEU A 549 -61.12 8.76 42.97
N PRO A 550 -60.30 8.29 42.01
CA PRO A 550 -59.89 6.89 41.97
C PRO A 550 -58.67 6.72 42.87
N THR A 551 -58.87 5.91 43.91
CA THR A 551 -57.87 5.06 44.56
C THR A 551 -56.81 4.53 43.59
N GLU A 552 -55.55 4.62 44.02
CA GLU A 552 -54.39 3.83 43.58
C GLU A 552 -54.34 3.44 42.08
N LEU A 553 -53.51 4.14 41.31
CA LEU A 553 -52.98 3.55 40.07
C LEU A 553 -52.05 2.38 40.45
N PRO A 554 -52.14 1.24 39.74
CA PRO A 554 -51.32 0.08 40.04
C PRO A 554 -49.85 0.45 39.86
N ARG A 555 -49.03 0.16 40.89
CA ARG A 555 -47.60 -0.01 40.68
C ARG A 555 -47.46 -1.06 39.58
N LYS A 556 -47.00 -0.66 38.39
CA LYS A 556 -46.38 -1.64 37.50
C LYS A 556 -45.20 -2.20 38.28
N GLU A 557 -45.35 -3.41 38.77
CA GLU A 557 -44.22 -4.21 39.20
C GLU A 557 -43.25 -4.26 38.03
N ILE A 558 -42.08 -3.68 38.28
CA ILE A 558 -40.90 -3.94 37.48
C ILE A 558 -40.76 -5.47 37.49
N PRO A 559 -40.72 -6.15 36.33
CA PRO A 559 -40.49 -7.58 36.27
C PRO A 559 -39.31 -7.94 37.17
N ALA A 560 -39.44 -8.97 38.00
CA ALA A 560 -38.43 -9.32 39.02
C ALA A 560 -36.99 -9.41 38.45
N GLU A 561 -36.88 -9.73 37.15
CA GLU A 561 -35.65 -9.79 36.37
C GLU A 561 -34.93 -8.43 36.17
N ILE A 562 -35.62 -7.29 36.36
CA ILE A 562 -35.04 -5.93 36.29
C ILE A 562 -34.74 -5.39 37.71
N ALA A 563 -35.45 -5.86 38.74
CA ALA A 563 -35.22 -5.48 40.13
C ALA A 563 -33.87 -6.03 40.67
N GLU A 564 -33.42 -7.19 40.19
CA GLU A 564 -32.07 -7.70 40.52
C GLU A 564 -30.95 -6.86 39.92
N ILE A 565 -31.18 -6.20 38.78
CA ILE A 565 -30.18 -5.32 38.13
C ILE A 565 -30.10 -3.96 38.84
N GLN A 566 -31.19 -3.48 39.45
CA GLN A 566 -31.19 -2.25 40.26
C GLN A 566 -30.52 -2.40 41.64
N ASN A 567 -30.37 -3.63 42.15
CA ASN A 567 -29.76 -3.90 43.46
C ASN A 567 -28.24 -4.10 43.41
N LEU A 568 -27.63 -4.26 42.23
CA LEU A 568 -26.19 -4.10 42.09
C LEU A 568 -25.89 -2.61 42.00
N LYS A 569 -25.11 -2.09 42.95
CA LYS A 569 -24.64 -0.70 42.92
C LYS A 569 -23.94 -0.46 41.59
N LEU A 570 -24.61 0.25 40.68
CA LEU A 570 -24.17 0.50 39.30
C LEU A 570 -22.76 1.09 39.24
N SER A 571 -22.34 1.82 40.28
CA SER A 571 -20.98 2.36 40.45
C SER A 571 -19.90 1.30 40.73
N GLU A 572 -20.21 0.25 41.49
CA GLU A 572 -19.29 -0.89 41.72
C GLU A 572 -19.18 -1.76 40.47
N ALA A 573 -20.29 -1.95 39.74
CA ALA A 573 -20.28 -2.62 38.45
C ALA A 573 -19.40 -1.85 37.45
N LEU A 574 -19.59 -0.53 37.31
CA LEU A 574 -18.82 0.34 36.41
C LEU A 574 -17.32 0.36 36.71
N ASN A 575 -16.91 0.37 37.98
CA ASN A 575 -15.49 0.34 38.35
C ASN A 575 -14.85 -1.02 38.02
N ASN A 576 -15.50 -2.14 38.36
CA ASN A 576 -15.03 -3.47 37.95
C ASN A 576 -14.96 -3.63 36.43
N LEU A 577 -15.89 -2.99 35.71
CA LEU A 577 -15.96 -2.95 34.25
C LEU A 577 -14.79 -2.17 33.63
N ILE A 578 -14.40 -1.03 34.20
CA ILE A 578 -13.24 -0.23 33.77
C ILE A 578 -11.94 -1.01 34.01
N ASP A 579 -11.82 -1.70 35.15
CA ASP A 579 -10.64 -2.52 35.47
C ASP A 579 -10.49 -3.69 34.48
N VAL A 580 -11.58 -4.35 34.09
CA VAL A 580 -11.55 -5.42 33.08
C VAL A 580 -11.24 -4.89 31.67
N MET A 581 -11.78 -3.72 31.29
CA MET A 581 -11.46 -3.08 30.00
C MET A 581 -9.98 -2.66 29.93
N GLN A 582 -9.43 -2.09 31.00
CA GLN A 582 -8.00 -1.76 31.08
C GLN A 582 -7.13 -3.03 31.03
N PHE A 583 -7.54 -4.12 31.69
CA PHE A 583 -6.82 -5.39 31.67
C PHE A 583 -6.76 -6.02 30.26
N ILE A 584 -7.84 -5.90 29.47
CA ILE A 584 -7.89 -6.37 28.07
C ILE A 584 -7.09 -5.45 27.12
N GLU A 585 -7.08 -4.14 27.36
CA GLU A 585 -6.30 -3.17 26.57
C GLU A 585 -4.77 -3.28 26.78
N LEU A 586 -4.32 -3.66 27.98
CA LEU A 586 -2.90 -3.59 28.36
C LEU A 586 -2.03 -4.77 27.91
N ASN A 587 -2.60 -5.92 27.49
CA ASN A 587 -1.77 -7.05 27.08
C ASN A 587 -2.45 -8.03 26.07
N PRO A 588 -2.21 -7.89 24.76
CA PRO A 588 -2.84 -8.68 23.69
C PRO A 588 -2.59 -10.20 23.77
N ASP A 589 -1.54 -10.62 24.47
CA ASP A 589 -1.11 -12.02 24.56
C ASP A 589 -1.96 -12.88 25.53
N TYR A 590 -2.85 -12.26 26.32
CA TYR A 590 -3.73 -12.93 27.29
C TYR A 590 -5.18 -13.13 26.80
N LEU A 591 -5.43 -12.90 25.51
CA LEU A 591 -6.74 -13.06 24.84
C LEU A 591 -7.07 -14.54 24.54
N THR A 592 -7.28 -15.34 25.59
CA THR A 592 -7.86 -16.69 25.47
C THR A 592 -9.32 -16.61 25.00
N VAL A 593 -9.84 -17.69 24.40
CA VAL A 593 -11.24 -17.76 23.93
C VAL A 593 -12.23 -17.48 25.07
N GLU A 594 -11.93 -17.96 26.28
CA GLU A 594 -12.76 -17.73 27.47
C GLU A 594 -12.77 -16.25 27.90
N ASN A 595 -11.62 -15.57 27.85
CA ASN A 595 -11.52 -14.14 28.18
C ASN A 595 -12.18 -13.25 27.13
N LYS A 596 -12.15 -13.66 25.85
CA LYS A 596 -12.89 -13.00 24.76
C LYS A 596 -14.40 -13.12 24.95
N GLU A 597 -14.90 -14.30 25.33
CA GLU A 597 -16.33 -14.50 25.57
C GLU A 597 -16.80 -13.72 26.81
N LYS A 598 -16.00 -13.68 27.88
CA LYS A 598 -16.26 -12.81 29.05
C LYS A 598 -16.27 -11.33 28.67
N GLY A 599 -15.30 -10.86 27.88
CA GLY A 599 -15.28 -9.49 27.37
C GLY A 599 -16.48 -9.15 26.49
N TRP A 600 -16.92 -10.09 25.65
CA TRP A 600 -18.10 -9.92 24.79
C TRP A 600 -19.41 -9.87 25.60
N GLN A 601 -19.60 -10.78 26.56
CA GLN A 601 -20.76 -10.75 27.46
C GLN A 601 -20.84 -9.45 28.26
N THR A 602 -19.68 -8.92 28.63
CA THR A 602 -19.53 -7.64 29.32
C THR A 602 -19.95 -6.45 28.44
N ILE A 603 -19.57 -6.45 27.16
CA ILE A 603 -20.03 -5.46 26.16
C ILE A 603 -21.55 -5.57 25.95
N VAL A 604 -22.10 -6.78 25.84
CA VAL A 604 -23.54 -6.99 25.68
C VAL A 604 -24.32 -6.50 26.91
N ALA A 605 -23.80 -6.71 28.12
CA ALA A 605 -24.39 -6.18 29.34
C ALA A 605 -24.36 -4.64 29.37
N LEU A 606 -23.25 -4.02 28.97
CA LEU A 606 -23.12 -2.57 28.83
C LEU A 606 -24.13 -1.99 27.82
N VAL A 607 -24.26 -2.61 26.65
CA VAL A 607 -25.23 -2.18 25.62
C VAL A 607 -26.66 -2.27 26.14
N LYS A 608 -27.00 -3.33 26.89
CA LYS A 608 -28.32 -3.47 27.51
C LYS A 608 -28.59 -2.43 28.60
N ILE A 609 -27.59 -2.10 29.42
CA ILE A 609 -27.70 -1.04 30.45
C ILE A 609 -27.88 0.32 29.77
N VAL A 610 -27.12 0.61 28.71
CA VAL A 610 -27.22 1.84 27.91
C VAL A 610 -28.58 2.00 27.24
N HIS A 611 -29.16 0.91 26.73
CA HIS A 611 -30.46 0.95 26.03
C HIS A 611 -31.68 0.86 26.96
N GLY A 612 -31.51 0.43 28.21
CA GLY A 612 -32.62 0.13 29.13
C GLY A 612 -32.73 1.00 30.38
N HIS A 613 -31.71 1.80 30.74
CA HIS A 613 -31.69 2.54 32.01
C HIS A 613 -32.08 4.02 31.82
N PRO A 614 -33.03 4.57 32.59
CA PRO A 614 -33.54 5.94 32.42
C PRO A 614 -32.49 7.05 32.64
N ASP A 615 -31.43 6.76 33.40
CA ASP A 615 -30.29 7.68 33.62
C ASP A 615 -29.09 7.46 32.67
N ALA A 616 -29.17 6.51 31.73
CA ALA A 616 -28.04 6.18 30.83
C ALA A 616 -27.55 7.39 30.04
N LYS A 617 -28.48 8.24 29.58
CA LYS A 617 -28.17 9.44 28.79
C LYS A 617 -27.33 10.46 29.58
N ARG A 618 -27.57 10.59 30.90
CA ARG A 618 -26.86 11.52 31.79
C ARG A 618 -25.47 11.02 32.17
N MET A 619 -25.29 9.70 32.29
CA MET A 619 -23.98 9.10 32.56
C MET A 619 -23.09 8.99 31.30
N ILE A 620 -23.69 8.90 30.10
CA ILE A 620 -22.98 8.99 28.81
C ILE A 620 -22.36 10.39 28.64
N GLU A 621 -23.09 11.44 29.02
CA GLU A 621 -22.60 12.83 28.97
C GLU A 621 -21.42 13.07 29.93
N ASP A 622 -21.32 12.35 31.05
CA ASP A 622 -20.20 12.44 31.98
C ASP A 622 -18.98 11.56 31.58
N TYR A 623 -19.14 10.58 30.67
CA TYR A 623 -18.10 9.61 30.28
C TYR A 623 -18.03 9.35 28.77
N ASP A 624 -17.89 10.42 28.00
CA ASP A 624 -17.82 10.42 26.52
C ASP A 624 -16.66 9.57 25.95
N SER A 625 -15.62 9.33 26.75
CA SER A 625 -14.51 8.44 26.40
C SER A 625 -14.85 6.94 26.47
N LEU A 626 -15.83 6.55 27.30
CA LEU A 626 -16.17 5.17 27.55
C LEU A 626 -16.98 4.58 26.39
N LEU A 627 -17.93 5.34 25.84
CA LEU A 627 -18.73 4.91 24.68
C LEU A 627 -17.86 4.73 23.43
N LYS A 628 -16.95 5.68 23.16
CA LYS A 628 -15.96 5.57 22.08
C LYS A 628 -15.04 4.36 22.26
N LYS A 629 -14.62 4.06 23.49
CA LYS A 629 -13.80 2.86 23.80
C LYS A 629 -14.58 1.55 23.64
N VAL A 630 -15.84 1.50 24.07
CA VAL A 630 -16.71 0.33 23.90
C VAL A 630 -16.97 0.04 22.42
N ILE A 631 -17.22 1.06 21.61
CA ILE A 631 -17.39 0.91 20.15
C ILE A 631 -16.09 0.41 19.51
N ARG A 632 -14.94 0.97 19.88
CA ARG A 632 -13.63 0.55 19.34
C ARG A 632 -13.25 -0.88 19.72
N LEU A 633 -13.55 -1.30 20.95
CA LEU A 633 -13.35 -2.69 21.42
C LEU A 633 -14.32 -3.66 20.75
N GLN A 634 -15.57 -3.27 20.54
CA GLN A 634 -16.54 -4.04 19.77
C GLN A 634 -16.04 -4.28 18.35
N GLU A 635 -15.55 -3.25 17.66
CA GLU A 635 -14.97 -3.37 16.31
C GLU A 635 -13.75 -4.32 16.29
N GLN A 636 -12.82 -4.17 17.24
CA GLN A 636 -11.62 -5.01 17.33
C GLN A 636 -11.90 -6.49 17.64
N LEU A 637 -12.92 -6.77 18.45
CA LEU A 637 -13.33 -8.15 18.78
C LEU A 637 -14.19 -8.79 17.67
N THR A 638 -14.92 -7.98 16.90
CA THR A 638 -15.72 -8.46 15.75
C THR A 638 -14.84 -8.79 14.55
N ILE A 639 -13.78 -8.02 14.29
CA ILE A 639 -12.82 -8.24 13.19
C ILE A 639 -11.99 -9.53 13.35
N LYS A 640 -11.94 -10.15 14.54
CA LYS A 640 -11.22 -11.41 14.82
C LYS A 640 -12.13 -12.64 14.92
N ARG A 641 -13.42 -12.52 14.58
CA ARG A 641 -14.39 -13.64 14.56
C ARG A 641 -14.69 -14.15 13.14
N ASP A 642 -14.24 -13.42 12.11
CA ASP A 642 -14.06 -13.87 10.73
C ASP A 642 -12.58 -14.24 10.49
#